data_AF-A0A2T9YBK4-F1
#
_entry.id   AF-A0A2T9YBK4-F1
#
_cell.length_a   1.000
_cell.length_b   1.000
_cell.length_c   1.000
_cell.angle_alpha   90.00
_cell.angle_beta   90.00
_cell.angle_gamma   90.00
#
_symmetry.space_group_name_H-M   'P 1'
#
loop_
_entity.id
_entity.type
_entity.pdbx_description
1 polymer ?
#
loop_
_entity_poly.entity_id
_entity_poly.type
_entity_poly.pdbx_seq_one_letter_code
_entity_poly.pdbx_strand_id
1 'polypeptide(L)'
;LAKTTNIDFKYEPKRELTHFAIHISTNLHHKFYPPESVISGPSIIEEFDPKSIEDLTELLHYKNYRAFICTQNPNLKNPLTEKYYGMEYEISDLDNDLWEEMETTVKTLPDDITKMLHLPSPNMFIPENLELQNKKRHPDPALKPTLLLKSPKLELWFKQDDRFELPRGILTLGIHLPGIYNSPLEALSSILYCEMVYDQIKKITYDAKTAGFRYSISSATDVIDVVIEGYNDKLADLLTVILENMKNIDVSEERYNVCLDETIRSLENNSHIEPWNQALLNYQFFKTSIRWRYTDNLAAAKKLSIEHMKEFAKKMFQKSYFQILLLGNYKKEDALEISKTIESKFNSEVFPTYERILSRPVQYPTGQYVYCANSSSEKNLNSSVMRVIYAGTPMCRHERAILGLISSIMHEPFFDQIRTKEQLGYIVLSQCNIASDSSMCILLLVQSEASPIYVDLRIKRFIETFSTFIQNITPLQLDTYVRALVNKRTDKPKSMREEALEFWGQIKSKYYEFTWKQADIGYLQALTVKDVVAFWEKYIIPSSEFASHVSIHTYSSFFKVPVKDEVSKYPLTLFALQECLATMGCNNEIISKDQLILFVSSLEKYLDLKSLTPEVVKKVIDSFREWYADKAQALEKNSDSKESENKGQGSNTSKILESLVYNDHPTNHLHKAFLMVLEECTNSLVPEEVQLERTPEPYNVYLLDKSDEEEDIVKEEDTLYHLKIKKKFNISRGLIESPSGPWIFYDPVNFKNTSQLGSGPVPSHPLIPEY
;
A
#
# COMPACT_ATOMS: atom_id res chain seq x y z
N LEU A 1 32.84 -17.52 14.15
CA LEU A 1 32.79 -16.07 13.90
C LEU A 1 33.84 -15.61 12.89
N ALA A 2 35.15 -15.72 13.16
CA ALA A 2 36.17 -15.31 12.18
C ALA A 2 36.03 -15.98 10.79
N LYS A 3 35.74 -17.30 10.74
CA LYS A 3 35.44 -18.00 9.47
C LYS A 3 34.23 -17.40 8.74
N THR A 4 33.12 -17.16 9.46
CA THR A 4 31.87 -16.68 8.86
C THR A 4 32.01 -15.24 8.38
N THR A 5 32.67 -14.36 9.13
CA THR A 5 32.91 -12.98 8.70
C THR A 5 33.82 -12.89 7.48
N ASN A 6 34.85 -13.73 7.40
CA ASN A 6 35.70 -13.83 6.20
C ASN A 6 34.92 -14.31 4.97
N ILE A 7 34.04 -15.30 5.13
CA ILE A 7 33.17 -15.78 4.05
C ILE A 7 32.21 -14.67 3.60
N ASP A 8 31.52 -14.02 4.54
CA ASP A 8 30.56 -12.96 4.25
C ASP A 8 31.20 -11.76 3.58
N PHE A 9 32.39 -11.35 4.02
CA PHE A 9 33.14 -10.26 3.40
C PHE A 9 33.60 -10.63 1.98
N LYS A 10 34.16 -11.83 1.80
CA LYS A 10 34.68 -12.28 0.49
C LYS A 10 33.58 -12.41 -0.56
N TYR A 11 32.40 -12.85 -0.16
CA TYR A 11 31.26 -13.09 -1.04
C TYR A 11 30.11 -12.10 -0.83
N GLU A 12 30.44 -10.91 -0.33
CA GLU A 12 29.45 -9.85 -0.15
C GLU A 12 28.87 -9.44 -1.51
N PRO A 13 27.53 -9.45 -1.67
CA PRO A 13 26.91 -8.95 -2.89
C PRO A 13 27.28 -7.48 -3.12
N LYS A 14 27.48 -7.12 -4.40
CA LYS A 14 27.74 -5.73 -4.76
C LYS A 14 26.59 -4.83 -4.29
N ARG A 15 26.92 -3.81 -3.49
CA ARG A 15 25.96 -2.83 -3.01
C ARG A 15 25.58 -1.83 -4.11
N GLU A 16 24.40 -1.24 -3.95
CA GLU A 16 23.99 -0.06 -4.72
C GLU A 16 25.02 1.07 -4.50
N LEU A 17 25.40 1.78 -5.57
CA LEU A 17 26.54 2.72 -5.55
C LEU A 17 26.37 3.86 -4.55
N THR A 18 25.16 4.41 -4.44
CA THR A 18 24.84 5.50 -3.52
C THR A 18 24.91 5.00 -2.08
N HIS A 19 24.33 3.84 -1.79
CA HIS A 19 24.41 3.23 -0.45
C HIS A 19 25.86 2.88 -0.08
N PHE A 20 26.64 2.38 -1.03
CA PHE A 20 28.06 2.10 -0.82
C PHE A 20 28.83 3.38 -0.50
N ALA A 21 28.63 4.46 -1.27
CA ALA A 21 29.30 5.74 -1.04
C ALA A 21 28.97 6.33 0.34
N ILE A 22 27.70 6.31 0.75
CA ILE A 22 27.26 6.76 2.08
C ILE A 22 27.94 5.92 3.17
N HIS A 23 27.90 4.59 3.03
CA HIS A 23 28.47 3.70 4.03
C HIS A 23 29.99 3.88 4.20
N ILE A 24 30.74 3.95 3.09
CA ILE A 24 32.18 4.16 3.13
C ILE A 24 32.52 5.56 3.68
N SER A 25 31.77 6.59 3.31
CA SER A 25 31.95 7.93 3.88
C SER A 25 31.81 7.93 5.40
N THR A 26 30.82 7.22 5.94
CA THR A 26 30.65 7.08 7.40
C THR A 26 31.83 6.31 8.02
N ASN A 27 32.26 5.21 7.41
CA ASN A 27 33.35 4.39 7.92
C ASN A 27 34.70 5.13 7.91
N LEU A 28 34.93 6.07 6.98
CA LEU A 28 36.16 6.89 6.96
C LEU A 28 36.33 7.75 8.22
N HIS A 29 35.25 8.05 8.95
CA HIS A 29 35.30 8.81 10.20
C HIS A 29 35.48 7.94 11.45
N HIS A 30 35.64 6.62 11.28
CA HIS A 30 35.71 5.70 12.40
C HIS A 30 37.08 5.77 13.10
N LYS A 31 37.07 5.77 14.44
CA LYS A 31 38.29 5.95 15.24
C LYS A 31 39.07 4.65 15.49
N PHE A 32 38.46 3.50 15.27
CA PHE A 32 39.00 2.20 15.68
C PHE A 32 39.69 1.41 14.56
N TYR A 33 39.66 1.90 13.31
CA TYR A 33 40.40 1.30 12.21
C TYR A 33 40.88 2.39 11.23
N PRO A 34 42.01 2.19 10.53
CA PRO A 34 42.57 3.21 9.66
C PRO A 34 41.82 3.27 8.31
N PRO A 35 41.95 4.37 7.53
CA PRO A 35 41.26 4.54 6.25
C PRO A 35 41.50 3.41 5.24
N GLU A 36 42.66 2.75 5.28
CA GLU A 36 42.99 1.61 4.42
C GLU A 36 42.08 0.40 4.69
N SER A 37 41.52 0.30 5.89
CA SER A 37 40.60 -0.76 6.32
C SER A 37 39.14 -0.30 6.25
N VAL A 38 38.80 0.79 5.58
CA VAL A 38 37.43 1.35 5.57
C VAL A 38 36.35 0.37 5.07
N ILE A 39 36.74 -0.57 4.21
CA ILE A 39 35.84 -1.58 3.65
C ILE A 39 35.78 -2.80 4.59
N SER A 40 36.92 -3.31 5.06
CA SER A 40 37.02 -4.54 5.85
C SER A 40 36.82 -4.36 7.35
N GLY A 41 37.17 -3.20 7.90
CA GLY A 41 37.18 -2.89 9.32
C GLY A 41 35.85 -3.13 10.05
N PRO A 42 34.69 -2.76 9.47
CA PRO A 42 33.39 -3.07 10.07
C PRO A 42 32.99 -4.55 9.97
N SER A 43 33.67 -5.37 9.18
CA SER A 43 33.19 -6.69 8.77
C SER A 43 34.07 -7.85 9.24
N ILE A 44 35.39 -7.70 9.20
CA ILE A 44 36.33 -8.78 9.51
C ILE A 44 36.64 -8.76 11.01
N ILE A 45 36.61 -9.96 11.62
CA ILE A 45 37.07 -10.18 12.99
C ILE A 45 38.41 -10.92 12.90
N GLU A 46 39.47 -10.30 13.40
CA GLU A 46 40.84 -10.79 13.27
C GLU A 46 41.31 -11.50 14.55
N GLU A 47 41.07 -10.90 15.72
CA GLU A 47 41.59 -11.38 16.99
C GLU A 47 40.46 -11.77 17.97
N PHE A 48 40.71 -12.83 18.75
CA PHE A 48 39.85 -13.20 19.88
C PHE A 48 40.44 -12.59 21.15
N ASP A 49 39.79 -11.55 21.67
CA ASP A 49 40.16 -10.91 22.93
C ASP A 49 39.17 -11.32 24.04
N PRO A 50 39.49 -12.35 24.84
CA PRO A 50 38.63 -12.78 25.93
C PRO A 50 38.49 -11.71 27.02
N LYS A 51 39.51 -10.86 27.23
CA LYS A 51 39.50 -9.88 28.31
C LYS A 51 38.51 -8.75 28.03
N SER A 52 38.49 -8.24 26.81
CA SER A 52 37.47 -7.25 26.39
C SER A 52 36.05 -7.81 26.47
N ILE A 53 35.85 -9.11 26.17
CA ILE A 53 34.53 -9.76 26.30
C ILE A 53 34.12 -9.86 27.77
N GLU A 54 35.04 -10.26 28.65
CA GLU A 54 34.81 -10.27 30.12
C GLU A 54 34.45 -8.87 30.63
N ASP A 55 35.26 -7.87 30.30
CA ASP A 55 35.06 -6.48 30.75
C ASP A 55 33.70 -5.93 30.30
N LEU A 56 33.26 -6.21 29.06
CA LEU A 56 31.93 -5.82 28.58
C LEU A 56 30.80 -6.62 29.24
N THR A 57 31.02 -7.91 29.51
CA THR A 57 30.01 -8.75 30.16
C THR A 57 29.82 -8.36 31.62
N GLU A 58 30.87 -7.91 32.31
CA GLU A 58 30.79 -7.35 33.67
C GLU A 58 29.90 -6.09 33.73
N LEU A 59 29.78 -5.33 32.62
CA LEU A 59 28.86 -4.20 32.54
C LEU A 59 27.39 -4.63 32.41
N LEU A 60 27.10 -5.86 31.96
CA LEU A 60 25.75 -6.44 31.86
C LEU A 60 25.28 -6.96 33.24
N HIS A 61 25.38 -6.09 34.23
CA HIS A 61 25.00 -6.37 35.61
C HIS A 61 23.60 -5.83 35.89
N TYR A 62 22.81 -6.50 36.75
CA TYR A 62 21.45 -6.06 37.08
C TYR A 62 21.43 -4.59 37.55
N LYS A 63 22.40 -4.18 38.38
CA LYS A 63 22.57 -2.78 38.84
C LYS A 63 22.92 -1.75 37.74
N ASN A 64 23.22 -2.16 36.51
CA ASN A 64 23.56 -1.29 35.39
C ASN A 64 22.56 -1.47 34.23
N TYR A 65 21.28 -1.28 34.53
CA TYR A 65 20.17 -1.59 33.64
C TYR A 65 19.17 -0.43 33.55
N ARG A 66 18.58 -0.22 32.36
CA ARG A 66 17.45 0.70 32.13
C ARG A 66 16.36 -0.05 31.38
N ALA A 67 15.16 -0.14 31.96
CA ALA A 67 14.00 -0.72 31.31
C ALA A 67 13.21 0.34 30.54
N PHE A 68 12.78 0.01 29.32
CA PHE A 68 11.77 0.77 28.60
C PHE A 68 10.55 -0.12 28.44
N ILE A 69 9.46 0.24 29.11
CA ILE A 69 8.20 -0.51 29.06
C ILE A 69 7.20 0.33 28.27
N CYS A 70 6.77 -0.19 27.12
CA CYS A 70 5.79 0.47 26.26
C CYS A 70 4.50 -0.35 26.27
N THR A 71 3.41 0.23 26.75
CA THR A 71 2.07 -0.39 26.76
C THR A 71 1.04 0.62 26.25
N GLN A 72 -0.13 0.14 25.80
CA GLN A 72 -1.17 1.03 25.26
C GLN A 72 -1.82 1.91 26.34
N ASN A 73 -2.02 1.36 27.54
CA ASN A 73 -2.66 2.03 28.67
C ASN A 73 -1.72 1.98 29.89
N PRO A 74 -0.63 2.75 29.89
CA PRO A 74 0.28 2.75 31.02
C PRO A 74 -0.41 3.41 32.22
N ASN A 75 -0.35 2.75 33.39
CA ASN A 75 -0.85 3.32 34.64
C ASN A 75 0.20 4.28 35.23
N LEU A 76 0.37 5.43 34.58
CA LEU A 76 1.35 6.46 34.98
C LEU A 76 0.82 7.21 36.22
N LYS A 77 1.61 7.26 37.28
CA LYS A 77 1.28 8.02 38.51
C LYS A 77 1.61 9.49 38.33
N ASN A 78 2.75 9.79 37.71
CA ASN A 78 3.24 11.14 37.45
C ASN A 78 3.63 11.28 35.98
N PRO A 79 2.65 11.38 35.06
CA PRO A 79 2.92 11.43 33.63
C PRO A 79 3.70 12.70 33.27
N LEU A 80 4.80 12.51 32.55
CA LEU A 80 5.54 13.53 31.82
C LEU A 80 5.12 13.48 30.35
N THR A 81 5.17 14.62 29.68
CA THR A 81 4.88 14.70 28.24
C THR A 81 6.15 15.06 27.48
N GLU A 82 6.54 14.21 26.54
CA GLU A 82 7.65 14.52 25.63
C GLU A 82 7.26 15.72 24.75
N LYS A 83 8.19 16.66 24.61
CA LYS A 83 7.93 17.99 24.04
C LYS A 83 7.45 17.96 22.58
N TYR A 84 7.98 17.08 21.74
CA TYR A 84 7.79 17.15 20.29
C TYR A 84 6.66 16.25 19.78
N TYR A 85 6.55 15.04 20.32
CA TYR A 85 5.56 14.05 19.92
C TYR A 85 4.39 13.96 20.90
N GLY A 86 4.46 14.64 22.05
CA GLY A 86 3.40 14.60 23.05
C GLY A 86 3.25 13.23 23.72
N MET A 87 4.27 12.36 23.62
CA MET A 87 4.22 11.02 24.21
C MET A 87 4.23 11.13 25.73
N GLU A 88 3.23 10.53 26.36
CA GLU A 88 3.17 10.41 27.82
C GLU A 88 4.12 9.30 28.30
N TYR A 89 4.92 9.59 29.30
CA TYR A 89 5.85 8.64 29.90
C TYR A 89 6.07 8.96 31.37
N GLU A 90 6.56 7.99 32.14
CA GLU A 90 7.04 8.22 33.51
C GLU A 90 8.45 7.66 33.61
N ILE A 91 9.28 8.36 34.37
CA ILE A 91 10.58 7.84 34.78
C ILE A 91 10.47 7.55 36.26
N SER A 92 10.66 6.29 36.63
CA SER A 92 10.76 5.85 38.01
C SER A 92 12.03 5.04 38.19
N ASP A 93 12.60 5.13 39.40
CA ASP A 93 13.62 4.16 39.81
C ASP A 93 12.97 2.78 39.93
N LEU A 94 13.75 1.72 39.67
CA LEU A 94 13.29 0.35 39.92
C LEU A 94 13.22 0.13 41.43
N ASP A 95 12.14 -0.52 41.88
CA ASP A 95 11.91 -0.79 43.31
C ASP A 95 13.06 -1.62 43.91
N ASN A 96 13.45 -1.29 45.14
CA ASN A 96 14.53 -2.02 45.84
C ASN A 96 14.20 -3.50 46.04
N ASP A 97 12.93 -3.82 46.28
CA ASP A 97 12.48 -5.20 46.42
C ASP A 97 12.72 -6.00 45.13
N LEU A 98 12.54 -5.37 43.95
CA LEU A 98 12.84 -5.99 42.66
C LEU A 98 14.35 -6.23 42.50
N TRP A 99 15.20 -5.33 43.01
CA TRP A 99 16.65 -5.54 43.00
C TRP A 99 17.06 -6.75 43.84
N GLU A 100 16.51 -6.86 45.05
CA GLU A 100 16.76 -7.99 45.94
C GLU A 100 16.20 -9.30 45.36
N GLU A 101 15.02 -9.26 44.73
CA GLU A 101 14.42 -10.40 44.05
C GLU A 101 15.26 -10.86 42.86
N MET A 102 15.74 -9.95 42.01
CA MET A 102 16.63 -10.29 40.89
C MET A 102 17.93 -10.93 41.39
N GLU A 103 18.55 -10.35 42.42
CA GLU A 103 19.79 -10.90 43.01
C GLU A 103 19.56 -12.29 43.61
N THR A 104 18.44 -12.49 44.30
CA THR A 104 18.06 -13.78 44.86
C THR A 104 17.80 -14.79 43.76
N THR A 105 16.99 -14.42 42.76
CA THR A 105 16.61 -15.27 41.62
C THR A 105 17.84 -15.76 40.87
N VAL A 106 18.80 -14.88 40.57
CA VAL A 106 20.05 -15.28 39.88
C VAL A 106 20.85 -16.30 40.71
N LYS A 107 20.85 -16.18 42.05
CA LYS A 107 21.55 -17.10 42.96
C LYS A 107 20.81 -18.43 43.16
N THR A 108 19.48 -18.44 43.00
CA THR A 108 18.62 -19.59 43.30
C THR A 108 17.87 -20.12 42.07
N LEU A 109 18.39 -19.86 40.86
CA LEU A 109 17.81 -20.33 39.62
C LEU A 109 17.58 -21.85 39.69
N PRO A 110 16.36 -22.34 39.41
CA PRO A 110 16.07 -23.76 39.38
C PRO A 110 17.01 -24.54 38.45
N ASP A 111 17.38 -25.76 38.84
CA ASP A 111 18.31 -26.61 38.08
C ASP A 111 17.81 -26.91 36.66
N ASP A 112 16.50 -27.04 36.48
CA ASP A 112 15.86 -27.24 35.18
C ASP A 112 16.01 -26.01 34.28
N ILE A 113 15.79 -24.80 34.80
CA ILE A 113 16.01 -23.54 34.06
C ILE A 113 17.49 -23.38 33.71
N THR A 114 18.38 -23.63 34.68
CA THR A 114 19.83 -23.55 34.46
C THR A 114 20.29 -24.50 33.36
N LYS A 115 19.70 -25.71 33.28
CA LYS A 115 19.96 -26.65 32.18
C LYS A 115 19.40 -26.19 30.83
N MET A 116 18.34 -25.38 30.82
CA MET A 116 17.81 -24.77 29.58
C MET A 116 18.67 -23.60 29.07
N LEU A 117 19.46 -22.97 29.94
CA LEU A 117 20.38 -21.87 29.60
C LEU A 117 21.76 -22.42 29.24
N HIS A 118 21.97 -22.75 27.97
CA HIS A 118 23.25 -23.25 27.48
C HIS A 118 23.76 -22.44 26.29
N LEU A 119 25.07 -22.51 26.02
CA LEU A 119 25.65 -21.96 24.81
C LEU A 119 25.08 -22.68 23.57
N PRO A 120 24.96 -21.98 22.42
CA PRO A 120 24.47 -22.59 21.20
C PRO A 120 25.37 -23.75 20.75
N SER A 121 24.76 -24.77 20.14
CA SER A 121 25.50 -25.84 19.48
C SER A 121 26.20 -25.32 18.21
N PRO A 122 27.20 -26.03 17.67
CA PRO A 122 27.83 -25.64 16.41
C PRO A 122 26.80 -25.49 15.27
N ASN A 123 26.82 -24.33 14.61
CA ASN A 123 25.88 -24.00 13.56
C ASN A 123 26.18 -24.82 12.28
N MET A 124 25.24 -25.71 11.94
CA MET A 124 25.30 -26.64 10.82
C MET A 124 25.01 -26.01 9.44
N PHE A 125 24.53 -24.77 9.41
CA PHE A 125 24.27 -24.02 8.17
C PHE A 125 25.47 -23.20 7.69
N ILE A 126 26.58 -23.15 8.43
CA ILE A 126 27.81 -22.52 7.94
C ILE A 126 28.27 -23.25 6.67
N PRO A 127 28.39 -22.57 5.52
CA PRO A 127 28.74 -23.23 4.27
C PRO A 127 30.16 -23.78 4.31
N GLU A 128 30.33 -24.98 3.75
CA GLU A 128 31.62 -25.66 3.61
C GLU A 128 32.07 -25.66 2.15
N ASN A 129 31.14 -25.91 1.23
CA ASN A 129 31.41 -25.85 -0.20
C ASN A 129 31.06 -24.47 -0.78
N LEU A 130 32.09 -23.76 -1.23
CA LEU A 130 31.97 -22.42 -1.85
C LEU A 130 32.50 -22.43 -3.29
N GLU A 131 32.60 -23.60 -3.92
CA GLU A 131 33.07 -23.73 -5.30
C GLU A 131 32.07 -23.13 -6.28
N LEU A 132 32.57 -22.27 -7.17
CA LEU A 132 31.79 -21.67 -8.24
C LEU A 132 31.71 -22.62 -9.44
N GLN A 133 30.48 -22.91 -9.88
CA GLN A 133 30.21 -23.64 -11.12
C GLN A 133 30.65 -22.84 -12.34
N ASN A 134 30.40 -21.52 -12.32
CA ASN A 134 30.89 -20.57 -13.32
C ASN A 134 32.00 -19.71 -12.73
N LYS A 135 33.23 -19.86 -13.22
CA LYS A 135 34.40 -19.13 -12.71
C LYS A 135 34.58 -17.72 -13.30
N LYS A 136 33.75 -17.35 -14.29
CA LYS A 136 33.78 -16.04 -14.94
C LYS A 136 32.39 -15.58 -15.36
N ARG A 137 32.13 -14.28 -15.24
CA ARG A 137 30.98 -13.59 -15.85
C ARG A 137 30.92 -13.85 -17.35
N HIS A 138 29.72 -14.11 -17.83
CA HIS A 138 29.48 -14.21 -19.27
C HIS A 138 29.41 -12.80 -19.86
N PRO A 139 30.05 -12.51 -21.03
CA PRO A 139 29.97 -11.20 -21.66
C PRO A 139 28.53 -10.82 -22.02
N ASP A 140 27.73 -11.83 -22.43
CA ASP A 140 26.32 -11.70 -22.77
C ASP A 140 25.46 -12.61 -21.89
N PRO A 141 25.14 -12.22 -20.64
CA PRO A 141 24.35 -13.05 -19.74
C PRO A 141 22.97 -13.39 -20.33
N ALA A 142 22.49 -14.60 -20.05
CA ALA A 142 21.18 -15.05 -20.49
C ALA A 142 20.08 -14.11 -19.95
N LEU A 143 19.20 -13.68 -20.83
CA LEU A 143 18.12 -12.74 -20.51
C LEU A 143 16.85 -13.42 -20.00
N LYS A 144 16.83 -14.76 -19.95
CA LYS A 144 15.67 -15.55 -19.52
C LYS A 144 16.09 -16.84 -18.81
N PRO A 145 15.28 -17.32 -17.85
CA PRO A 145 15.42 -18.68 -17.35
C PRO A 145 14.95 -19.70 -18.40
N THR A 146 15.46 -20.92 -18.28
CA THR A 146 15.03 -22.07 -19.09
C THR A 146 13.98 -22.87 -18.35
N LEU A 147 12.88 -23.22 -19.00
CA LEU A 147 11.91 -24.18 -18.49
C LEU A 147 12.50 -25.59 -18.66
N LEU A 148 12.97 -26.19 -17.57
CA LEU A 148 13.59 -27.52 -17.59
C LEU A 148 12.55 -28.65 -17.53
N LEU A 149 11.45 -28.43 -16.82
CA LEU A 149 10.40 -29.43 -16.62
C LEU A 149 9.04 -28.74 -16.59
N LYS A 150 8.06 -29.30 -17.30
CA LYS A 150 6.66 -28.92 -17.23
C LYS A 150 5.80 -30.17 -17.23
N SER A 151 5.00 -30.33 -16.19
CA SER A 151 4.07 -31.45 -16.00
C SER A 151 2.75 -30.92 -15.42
N PRO A 152 1.70 -31.76 -15.30
CA PRO A 152 0.48 -31.36 -14.60
C PRO A 152 0.71 -30.96 -13.14
N LYS A 153 1.77 -31.47 -12.49
CA LYS A 153 2.10 -31.21 -11.08
C LYS A 153 3.02 -30.02 -10.86
N LEU A 154 3.92 -29.71 -11.79
CA LEU A 154 4.87 -28.62 -11.59
C LEU A 154 5.42 -28.02 -12.87
N GLU A 155 5.96 -26.81 -12.75
CA GLU A 155 6.89 -26.20 -13.70
C GLU A 155 8.18 -25.78 -13.00
N LEU A 156 9.32 -26.14 -13.59
CA LEU A 156 10.66 -25.82 -13.10
C LEU A 156 11.37 -24.88 -14.07
N TRP A 157 11.59 -23.65 -13.63
CA TRP A 157 12.41 -22.65 -14.28
C TRP A 157 13.79 -22.62 -13.64
N PHE A 158 14.83 -22.58 -14.47
CA PHE A 158 16.21 -22.59 -14.02
C PHE A 158 17.05 -21.57 -14.77
N LYS A 159 17.89 -20.84 -14.04
CA LYS A 159 18.97 -20.04 -14.61
C LYS A 159 20.23 -20.21 -13.76
N GLN A 160 21.28 -20.74 -14.35
CA GLN A 160 22.59 -20.71 -13.71
C GLN A 160 23.10 -19.26 -13.64
N ASP A 161 23.75 -18.88 -12.53
CA ASP A 161 24.37 -17.56 -12.42
C ASP A 161 25.48 -17.38 -13.48
N ASP A 162 25.40 -16.26 -14.19
CA ASP A 162 26.33 -15.81 -15.21
C ASP A 162 26.71 -14.32 -15.04
N ARG A 163 26.29 -13.70 -13.92
CA ARG A 163 26.46 -12.25 -13.65
C ARG A 163 27.23 -11.94 -12.37
N PHE A 164 27.04 -12.72 -11.31
CA PHE A 164 27.42 -12.30 -9.96
C PHE A 164 28.69 -12.99 -9.43
N GLU A 165 28.99 -14.22 -9.86
CA GLU A 165 30.16 -15.00 -9.43
C GLU A 165 30.15 -15.27 -7.92
N LEU A 166 28.97 -15.55 -7.36
CA LEU A 166 28.79 -15.81 -5.93
C LEU A 166 28.40 -17.27 -5.69
N PRO A 167 28.88 -17.92 -4.60
CA PRO A 167 28.47 -19.26 -4.20
C PRO A 167 27.09 -19.20 -3.51
N ARG A 168 26.13 -18.55 -4.18
CA ARG A 168 24.81 -18.24 -3.66
C ARG A 168 23.74 -18.71 -4.61
N GLY A 169 22.57 -18.90 -4.03
CA GLY A 169 21.36 -19.30 -4.71
C GLY A 169 20.16 -18.53 -4.21
N ILE A 170 19.17 -18.41 -5.08
CA ILE A 170 17.82 -18.03 -4.72
C ILE A 170 16.83 -19.04 -5.32
N LEU A 171 15.98 -19.57 -4.46
CA LEU A 171 14.89 -20.45 -4.81
C LEU A 171 13.58 -19.73 -4.52
N THR A 172 12.72 -19.69 -5.53
CA THR A 172 11.37 -19.15 -5.42
C THR A 172 10.39 -20.27 -5.73
N LEU A 173 9.51 -20.57 -4.79
CA LEU A 173 8.55 -21.66 -4.86
C LEU A 173 7.16 -21.10 -4.63
N GLY A 174 6.29 -21.24 -5.62
CA GLY A 174 4.85 -20.98 -5.49
C GLY A 174 4.11 -22.30 -5.38
N ILE A 175 3.50 -22.57 -4.23
CA ILE A 175 2.66 -23.74 -3.99
C ILE A 175 1.20 -23.35 -4.21
N HIS A 176 0.65 -23.69 -5.36
CA HIS A 176 -0.74 -23.38 -5.71
C HIS A 176 -1.67 -24.41 -5.10
N LEU A 177 -2.65 -23.95 -4.33
CA LEU A 177 -3.55 -24.78 -3.52
C LEU A 177 -5.02 -24.40 -3.74
N PRO A 178 -5.94 -25.37 -3.81
CA PRO A 178 -7.37 -25.08 -3.95
C PRO A 178 -7.96 -24.49 -2.67
N GLY A 179 -8.81 -23.48 -2.81
CA GLY A 179 -9.71 -23.05 -1.73
C GLY A 179 -9.13 -22.15 -0.65
N ILE A 180 -7.81 -21.93 -0.63
CA ILE A 180 -7.10 -21.20 0.44
C ILE A 180 -7.45 -19.70 0.53
N TYR A 181 -8.25 -19.16 -0.38
CA TYR A 181 -8.65 -17.75 -0.39
C TYR A 181 -10.10 -17.55 -0.84
N ASN A 182 -10.91 -18.62 -0.89
CA ASN A 182 -12.28 -18.56 -1.40
C ASN A 182 -13.22 -17.72 -0.51
N SER A 183 -12.84 -17.47 0.74
CA SER A 183 -13.55 -16.60 1.68
C SER A 183 -12.55 -15.85 2.57
N PRO A 184 -12.97 -14.78 3.27
CA PRO A 184 -12.12 -14.13 4.28
C PRO A 184 -11.63 -15.09 5.37
N LEU A 185 -12.43 -16.10 5.72
CA LEU A 185 -12.04 -17.12 6.70
C LEU A 185 -10.85 -17.93 6.19
N GLU A 186 -10.93 -18.47 4.96
CA GLU A 186 -9.84 -19.26 4.37
C GLU A 186 -8.59 -18.41 4.10
N ALA A 187 -8.77 -17.15 3.70
CA ALA A 187 -7.67 -16.21 3.52
C ALA A 187 -6.95 -15.93 4.85
N LEU A 188 -7.70 -15.72 5.94
CA LEU A 188 -7.15 -15.59 7.29
C LEU A 188 -6.47 -16.89 7.75
N SER A 189 -7.09 -18.05 7.54
CA SER A 189 -6.52 -19.37 7.85
C SER A 189 -5.18 -19.58 7.14
N SER A 190 -5.05 -19.12 5.90
CA SER A 190 -3.79 -19.19 5.14
C SER A 190 -2.71 -18.27 5.68
N ILE A 191 -3.08 -17.06 6.10
CA ILE A 191 -2.15 -16.12 6.76
C ILE A 191 -1.67 -16.72 8.08
N LEU A 192 -2.61 -17.15 8.92
CA LEU A 192 -2.31 -17.76 10.22
C LEU A 192 -1.47 -19.02 10.07
N TYR A 193 -1.77 -19.87 9.09
CA TYR A 193 -0.96 -21.05 8.79
C TYR A 193 0.50 -20.67 8.48
N CYS A 194 0.74 -19.64 7.67
CA CYS A 194 2.10 -19.18 7.37
C CYS A 194 2.81 -18.67 8.62
N GLU A 195 2.13 -17.90 9.48
CA GLU A 195 2.68 -17.40 10.75
C GLU A 195 3.01 -18.56 11.70
N MET A 196 2.13 -19.55 11.82
CA MET A 196 2.36 -20.73 12.67
C MET A 196 3.54 -21.58 12.16
N VAL A 197 3.68 -21.76 10.84
CA VAL A 197 4.85 -22.43 10.27
C VAL A 197 6.12 -21.63 10.58
N TYR A 198 6.09 -20.32 10.38
CA TYR A 198 7.23 -19.43 10.64
C TYR A 198 7.66 -19.52 12.11
N ASP A 199 6.71 -19.49 13.04
CA ASP A 199 6.94 -19.65 14.47
C ASP A 199 7.58 -21.00 14.82
N GLN A 200 7.03 -22.10 14.29
CA GLN A 200 7.55 -23.45 14.52
C GLN A 200 9.01 -23.61 14.07
N ILE A 201 9.38 -23.04 12.92
CA ILE A 201 10.73 -23.16 12.37
C ILE A 201 11.70 -22.09 12.85
N LYS A 202 11.24 -21.07 13.57
CA LYS A 202 12.04 -19.90 13.97
C LYS A 202 13.30 -20.30 14.73
N LYS A 203 13.19 -21.26 15.64
CA LYS A 203 14.33 -21.78 16.43
C LYS A 203 15.35 -22.50 15.54
N ILE A 204 14.87 -23.36 14.64
CA ILE A 204 15.71 -24.18 13.74
C ILE A 204 16.42 -23.29 12.71
N THR A 205 15.71 -22.30 12.18
CA THR A 205 16.20 -21.43 11.10
C THR A 205 17.01 -20.23 11.58
N TYR A 206 17.12 -20.02 12.90
CA TYR A 206 17.99 -19.00 13.48
C TYR A 206 19.46 -19.22 13.09
N ASP A 207 19.92 -20.47 13.14
CA ASP A 207 21.26 -20.86 12.71
C ASP A 207 21.47 -20.58 11.22
N ALA A 208 20.49 -20.87 10.38
CA ALA A 208 20.56 -20.50 8.96
C ALA A 208 20.66 -18.98 8.78
N LYS A 209 19.85 -18.20 9.51
CA LYS A 209 19.88 -16.74 9.45
C LYS A 209 21.25 -16.16 9.83
N THR A 210 21.86 -16.68 10.91
CA THR A 210 23.20 -16.25 11.34
C THR A 210 24.30 -16.71 10.39
N ALA A 211 24.08 -17.76 9.59
CA ALA A 211 24.96 -18.23 8.53
C ALA A 211 24.73 -17.54 7.17
N GLY A 212 23.97 -16.44 7.12
CA GLY A 212 23.79 -15.62 5.92
C GLY A 212 22.62 -16.04 5.01
N PHE A 213 21.71 -16.90 5.49
CA PHE A 213 20.49 -17.27 4.78
C PHE A 213 19.33 -16.32 5.12
N ARG A 214 18.41 -16.18 4.17
CA ARG A 214 17.14 -15.47 4.33
C ARG A 214 16.05 -16.32 3.75
N TYR A 215 14.88 -16.30 4.37
CA TYR A 215 13.70 -16.90 3.79
C TYR A 215 12.46 -16.08 4.11
N SER A 216 11.39 -16.31 3.36
CA SER A 216 10.06 -15.77 3.63
C SER A 216 9.01 -16.79 3.22
N ILE A 217 7.95 -16.90 4.02
CA ILE A 217 6.76 -17.71 3.74
C ILE A 217 5.58 -16.75 3.79
N SER A 218 4.78 -16.69 2.74
CA SER A 218 3.65 -15.77 2.67
C SER A 218 2.50 -16.35 1.85
N SER A 219 1.27 -16.00 2.23
CA SER A 219 0.06 -16.37 1.49
C SER A 219 -0.33 -15.27 0.48
N ALA A 220 -0.88 -15.70 -0.65
CA ALA A 220 -1.57 -14.87 -1.64
C ALA A 220 -2.84 -15.60 -2.13
N THR A 221 -3.51 -15.07 -3.17
CA THR A 221 -4.86 -15.50 -3.57
C THR A 221 -5.03 -17.00 -3.85
N ASP A 222 -4.09 -17.69 -4.47
CA ASP A 222 -4.20 -19.14 -4.71
C ASP A 222 -2.87 -19.86 -4.47
N VAL A 223 -1.92 -19.18 -3.83
CA VAL A 223 -0.54 -19.63 -3.70
C VAL A 223 0.03 -19.33 -2.31
N ILE A 224 0.81 -20.29 -1.78
CA ILE A 224 1.77 -20.03 -0.71
C ILE A 224 3.14 -19.87 -1.36
N ASP A 225 3.73 -18.69 -1.19
CA ASP A 225 5.05 -18.36 -1.69
C ASP A 225 6.11 -18.66 -0.63
N VAL A 226 7.15 -19.39 -1.04
CA VAL A 226 8.37 -19.63 -0.27
C VAL A 226 9.55 -19.07 -1.06
N VAL A 227 10.29 -18.15 -0.47
CA VAL A 227 11.53 -17.62 -1.06
C VAL A 227 12.67 -17.97 -0.12
N ILE A 228 13.76 -18.54 -0.64
CA ILE A 228 14.95 -18.88 0.12
C ILE A 228 16.16 -18.32 -0.62
N GLU A 229 17.02 -17.59 0.08
CA GLU A 229 18.23 -16.97 -0.44
C GLU A 229 19.39 -17.27 0.50
N GLY A 230 20.56 -17.62 -0.03
CA GLY A 230 21.74 -17.87 0.79
C GLY A 230 22.84 -18.60 0.03
N TYR A 231 23.76 -19.23 0.77
CA TYR A 231 24.84 -20.02 0.16
C TYR A 231 24.29 -21.31 -0.44
N ASN A 232 24.71 -21.64 -1.67
CA ASN A 232 24.09 -22.75 -2.41
C ASN A 232 24.27 -24.12 -1.75
N ASP A 233 25.33 -24.29 -0.96
CA ASP A 233 25.70 -25.52 -0.23
C ASP A 233 24.58 -26.04 0.68
N LYS A 234 24.01 -25.18 1.54
CA LYS A 234 23.00 -25.56 2.54
C LYS A 234 21.57 -25.10 2.22
N LEU A 235 21.35 -24.51 1.04
CA LEU A 235 20.04 -23.98 0.66
C LEU A 235 19.00 -25.09 0.49
N ALA A 236 19.38 -26.23 -0.09
CA ALA A 236 18.49 -27.38 -0.25
C ALA A 236 18.16 -28.05 1.10
N ASP A 237 19.10 -28.04 2.04
CA ASP A 237 18.88 -28.51 3.42
C ASP A 237 17.85 -27.63 4.12
N LEU A 238 18.01 -26.30 4.03
CA LEU A 238 17.06 -25.33 4.57
C LEU A 238 15.67 -25.48 3.94
N LEU A 239 15.59 -25.65 2.62
CA LEU A 239 14.33 -25.95 1.94
C LEU A 239 13.68 -27.20 2.53
N THR A 240 14.44 -28.28 2.70
CA THR A 240 13.91 -29.55 3.23
C THR A 240 13.33 -29.38 4.63
N VAL A 241 13.99 -28.59 5.50
CA VAL A 241 13.49 -28.23 6.83
C VAL A 241 12.18 -27.46 6.72
N ILE A 242 12.12 -26.44 5.87
CA ILE A 242 10.90 -25.63 5.69
C ILE A 242 9.74 -26.51 5.20
N LEU A 243 9.94 -27.31 4.15
CA LEU A 243 8.87 -28.13 3.57
C LEU A 243 8.40 -29.22 4.54
N GLU A 244 9.30 -29.78 5.37
CA GLU A 244 8.94 -30.75 6.40
C GLU A 244 7.99 -30.13 7.43
N ASN A 245 8.32 -28.94 7.93
CA ASN A 245 7.51 -28.25 8.93
C ASN A 245 6.23 -27.67 8.35
N MET A 246 6.20 -27.34 7.06
CA MET A 246 4.94 -27.02 6.37
C MET A 246 4.03 -28.25 6.30
N LYS A 247 4.56 -29.40 5.86
CA LYS A 247 3.77 -30.62 5.70
C LYS A 247 3.27 -31.18 7.03
N ASN A 248 4.10 -31.10 8.07
CA ASN A 248 3.88 -31.68 9.40
C ASN A 248 3.81 -30.61 10.48
N ILE A 249 3.02 -29.56 10.24
CA ILE A 249 2.79 -28.50 11.22
C ILE A 249 2.10 -29.06 12.47
N ASP A 250 2.55 -28.64 13.65
CA ASP A 250 1.90 -28.93 14.92
C ASP A 250 0.99 -27.76 15.33
N VAL A 251 -0.33 -27.98 15.22
CA VAL A 251 -1.34 -26.99 15.62
C VAL A 251 -1.71 -27.22 17.08
N SER A 252 -0.81 -26.85 18.00
CA SER A 252 -1.06 -26.86 19.44
C SER A 252 -1.89 -25.63 19.87
N GLU A 253 -2.66 -25.77 20.94
CA GLU A 253 -3.55 -24.71 21.43
C GLU A 253 -2.79 -23.46 21.87
N GLU A 254 -1.69 -23.65 22.60
CA GLU A 254 -0.84 -22.56 23.04
C GLU A 254 -0.27 -21.76 21.85
N ARG A 255 0.32 -22.43 20.86
CA ARG A 255 0.91 -21.75 19.70
C ARG A 255 -0.14 -21.15 18.79
N TYR A 256 -1.28 -21.82 18.60
CA TYR A 256 -2.42 -21.27 17.87
C TYR A 256 -2.88 -19.95 18.47
N ASN A 257 -3.10 -19.88 19.79
CA ASN A 257 -3.57 -18.66 20.45
C ASN A 257 -2.57 -17.52 20.32
N VAL A 258 -1.27 -17.78 20.50
CA VAL A 258 -0.22 -16.77 20.33
C VAL A 258 -0.16 -16.24 18.90
N CYS A 259 -0.12 -17.14 17.90
CA CYS A 259 -0.03 -16.73 16.50
C CYS A 259 -1.30 -16.02 16.02
N LEU A 260 -2.48 -16.45 16.50
CA LEU A 260 -3.75 -15.81 16.19
C LEU A 260 -3.79 -14.38 16.72
N ASP A 261 -3.42 -14.19 17.98
CA ASP A 261 -3.37 -12.87 18.61
C ASP A 261 -2.36 -11.95 17.89
N GLU A 262 -1.15 -12.41 17.59
CA GLU A 262 -0.18 -11.66 16.78
C GLU A 262 -0.74 -11.30 15.38
N THR A 263 -1.43 -12.24 14.73
CA THR A 263 -2.06 -12.03 13.41
C THR A 263 -3.18 -10.99 13.49
N ILE A 264 -4.06 -11.08 14.51
CA ILE A 264 -5.16 -10.12 14.71
C ILE A 264 -4.60 -8.73 14.99
N ARG A 265 -3.65 -8.59 15.91
CA ARG A 265 -3.01 -7.30 16.19
C ARG A 265 -2.35 -6.71 14.95
N SER A 266 -1.66 -7.53 14.15
CA SER A 266 -1.08 -7.12 12.86
C SER A 266 -2.15 -6.58 11.90
N LEU A 267 -3.31 -7.23 11.81
CA LEU A 267 -4.44 -6.78 11.00
C LEU A 267 -5.07 -5.49 11.53
N GLU A 268 -5.26 -5.37 12.85
CA GLU A 268 -5.79 -4.18 13.53
C GLU A 268 -4.88 -2.97 13.33
N ASN A 269 -3.56 -3.17 13.34
CA ASN A 269 -2.58 -2.12 13.08
C ASN A 269 -2.74 -1.46 11.70
N ASN A 270 -3.38 -2.12 10.72
CA ASN A 270 -3.70 -1.48 9.43
C ASN A 270 -4.67 -0.29 9.57
N SER A 271 -5.43 -0.21 10.66
CA SER A 271 -6.27 0.96 10.96
C SER A 271 -5.46 2.18 11.41
N HIS A 272 -4.24 1.96 11.92
CA HIS A 272 -3.37 3.01 12.47
C HIS A 272 -2.28 3.47 11.50
N ILE A 273 -2.20 2.87 10.30
CA ILE A 273 -1.22 3.31 9.29
C ILE A 273 -1.59 4.69 8.73
N GLU A 274 -0.59 5.36 8.17
CA GLU A 274 -0.78 6.66 7.54
C GLU A 274 -1.89 6.66 6.47
N PRO A 275 -2.67 7.76 6.33
CA PRO A 275 -3.76 7.90 5.36
C PRO A 275 -3.39 7.52 3.92
N TRP A 276 -2.16 7.81 3.48
CA TRP A 276 -1.72 7.42 2.13
C TRP A 276 -1.62 5.89 1.95
N ASN A 277 -1.23 5.16 3.00
CA ASN A 277 -1.20 3.70 3.01
C ASN A 277 -2.62 3.12 3.08
N GLN A 278 -3.54 3.77 3.81
CA GLN A 278 -4.95 3.36 3.82
C GLN A 278 -5.58 3.50 2.42
N ALA A 279 -5.29 4.59 1.70
CA ALA A 279 -5.67 4.72 0.31
C ALA A 279 -5.09 3.57 -0.54
N LEU A 280 -3.82 3.20 -0.34
CA LEU A 280 -3.20 2.06 -1.02
C LEU A 280 -3.92 0.75 -0.76
N LEU A 281 -4.35 0.47 0.48
CA LEU A 281 -5.16 -0.73 0.81
C LEU A 281 -6.47 -0.75 0.03
N ASN A 282 -7.16 0.40 -0.08
CA ASN A 282 -8.37 0.51 -0.88
C ASN A 282 -8.09 0.30 -2.38
N TYR A 283 -7.01 0.86 -2.92
CA TYR A 283 -6.60 0.59 -4.30
C TYR A 283 -6.34 -0.89 -4.55
N GLN A 284 -5.64 -1.59 -3.64
CA GLN A 284 -5.41 -3.03 -3.78
C GLN A 284 -6.72 -3.84 -3.79
N PHE A 285 -7.74 -3.41 -3.05
CA PHE A 285 -9.08 -4.00 -3.09
C PHE A 285 -9.77 -3.76 -4.44
N PHE A 286 -9.68 -2.56 -4.98
CA PHE A 286 -10.28 -2.16 -6.26
C PHE A 286 -9.57 -2.73 -7.50
N LYS A 287 -8.30 -3.11 -7.36
CA LYS A 287 -7.44 -3.56 -8.48
C LYS A 287 -7.88 -4.90 -9.08
N THR A 288 -8.40 -5.84 -8.28
CA THR A 288 -8.63 -7.24 -8.68
C THR A 288 -9.99 -7.76 -8.25
N SER A 289 -10.59 -8.67 -9.03
CA SER A 289 -11.93 -9.19 -8.77
C SER A 289 -12.07 -10.03 -7.49
N ILE A 290 -10.98 -10.58 -6.96
CA ILE A 290 -10.96 -11.42 -5.75
C ILE A 290 -9.91 -10.86 -4.81
N ARG A 291 -10.36 -10.07 -3.83
CA ARG A 291 -9.52 -9.48 -2.79
C ARG A 291 -10.35 -9.28 -1.52
N TRP A 292 -9.80 -9.66 -0.37
CA TRP A 292 -10.42 -9.41 0.93
C TRP A 292 -9.75 -8.23 1.63
N ARG A 293 -10.54 -7.38 2.29
CA ARG A 293 -10.00 -6.29 3.12
C ARG A 293 -9.52 -6.87 4.45
N TYR A 294 -8.61 -6.16 5.11
CA TYR A 294 -8.18 -6.56 6.45
C TYR A 294 -9.36 -6.59 7.44
N THR A 295 -10.36 -5.73 7.26
CA THR A 295 -11.61 -5.72 8.05
C THR A 295 -12.48 -6.95 7.82
N ASP A 296 -12.51 -7.49 6.59
CA ASP A 296 -13.22 -8.74 6.29
C ASP A 296 -12.56 -9.92 7.02
N ASN A 297 -11.22 -9.94 7.05
CA ASN A 297 -10.45 -10.93 7.80
C ASN A 297 -10.65 -10.79 9.33
N LEU A 298 -10.66 -9.56 9.87
CA LEU A 298 -10.95 -9.32 11.30
C LEU A 298 -12.37 -9.79 11.67
N ALA A 299 -13.36 -9.57 10.81
CA ALA A 299 -14.71 -10.10 11.02
C ALA A 299 -14.72 -11.64 11.00
N ALA A 300 -13.95 -12.27 10.12
CA ALA A 300 -13.83 -13.72 10.05
C ALA A 300 -13.07 -14.33 11.23
N ALA A 301 -12.13 -13.60 11.85
CA ALA A 301 -11.37 -14.06 13.01
C ALA A 301 -12.27 -14.50 14.17
N LYS A 302 -13.44 -13.87 14.34
CA LYS A 302 -14.45 -14.24 15.35
C LYS A 302 -15.02 -15.65 15.18
N LYS A 303 -14.89 -16.24 13.99
CA LYS A 303 -15.38 -17.58 13.65
C LYS A 303 -14.27 -18.63 13.58
N LEU A 304 -13.01 -18.21 13.73
CA LEU A 304 -11.86 -19.10 13.61
C LEU A 304 -11.72 -19.93 14.89
N SER A 305 -11.59 -21.25 14.72
CA SER A 305 -11.33 -22.18 15.82
C SER A 305 -10.08 -23.01 15.55
N ILE A 306 -9.50 -23.56 16.61
CA ILE A 306 -8.35 -24.47 16.47
C ILE A 306 -8.71 -25.73 15.68
N GLU A 307 -9.94 -26.25 15.82
CA GLU A 307 -10.42 -27.40 15.05
C GLU A 307 -10.46 -27.08 13.56
N HIS A 308 -10.95 -25.88 13.20
CA HIS A 308 -10.93 -25.41 11.82
C HIS A 308 -9.49 -25.35 11.29
N MET A 309 -8.56 -24.78 12.06
CA MET A 309 -7.15 -24.71 11.64
C MET A 309 -6.48 -26.08 11.49
N LYS A 310 -6.76 -27.03 12.38
CA LYS A 310 -6.29 -28.42 12.28
C LYS A 310 -6.82 -29.08 11.01
N GLU A 311 -8.10 -28.89 10.70
CA GLU A 311 -8.71 -29.42 9.49
C GLU A 311 -8.15 -28.76 8.22
N PHE A 312 -7.99 -27.43 8.25
CA PHE A 312 -7.39 -26.64 7.17
C PHE A 312 -5.99 -27.14 6.84
N ALA A 313 -5.09 -27.21 7.83
CA ALA A 313 -3.72 -27.66 7.67
C ALA A 313 -3.63 -29.10 7.11
N LYS A 314 -4.54 -29.98 7.54
CA LYS A 314 -4.58 -31.37 7.05
C LYS A 314 -5.03 -31.48 5.59
N LYS A 315 -5.95 -30.61 5.15
CA LYS A 315 -6.57 -30.69 3.81
C LYS A 315 -5.85 -29.88 2.75
N MET A 316 -5.21 -28.76 3.13
CA MET A 316 -4.73 -27.77 2.15
C MET A 316 -3.77 -28.34 1.10
N PHE A 317 -2.90 -29.31 1.47
CA PHE A 317 -1.94 -29.94 0.55
C PHE A 317 -2.44 -31.22 -0.15
N GLN A 318 -3.75 -31.52 -0.13
CA GLN A 318 -4.29 -32.71 -0.81
C GLN A 318 -4.07 -32.64 -2.34
N LYS A 319 -4.30 -31.46 -2.93
CA LYS A 319 -3.98 -31.15 -4.33
C LYS A 319 -3.00 -29.99 -4.36
N SER A 320 -2.01 -30.04 -5.24
CA SER A 320 -1.10 -28.91 -5.43
C SER A 320 -0.60 -28.79 -6.86
N TYR A 321 -0.12 -27.58 -7.19
CA TYR A 321 0.71 -27.33 -8.37
C TYR A 321 1.89 -26.46 -7.97
N PHE A 322 3.10 -26.84 -8.35
CA PHE A 322 4.32 -26.13 -7.96
C PHE A 322 4.87 -25.31 -9.13
N GLN A 323 5.07 -24.01 -8.91
CA GLN A 323 5.93 -23.19 -9.75
C GLN A 323 7.27 -23.02 -9.05
N ILE A 324 8.37 -23.33 -9.72
CA ILE A 324 9.71 -23.29 -9.13
C ILE A 324 10.60 -22.43 -10.02
N LEU A 325 11.31 -21.49 -9.42
CA LEU A 325 12.44 -20.78 -10.03
C LEU A 325 13.68 -21.01 -9.17
N LEU A 326 14.69 -21.66 -9.75
CA LEU A 326 16.02 -21.76 -9.16
C LEU A 326 17.00 -20.90 -9.96
N LEU A 327 17.61 -19.93 -9.29
CA LEU A 327 18.63 -19.07 -9.87
C LEU A 327 19.88 -19.06 -8.98
N GLY A 328 21.07 -19.28 -9.55
CA GLY A 328 22.32 -19.17 -8.79
C GLY A 328 23.40 -20.17 -9.18
N ASN A 329 24.29 -20.45 -8.24
CA ASN A 329 25.43 -21.34 -8.37
C ASN A 329 25.03 -22.83 -8.32
N TYR A 330 24.29 -23.28 -9.33
CA TYR A 330 23.78 -24.64 -9.46
C TYR A 330 24.01 -25.18 -10.87
N LYS A 331 23.98 -26.50 -11.00
CA LYS A 331 23.85 -27.22 -12.27
C LYS A 331 22.37 -27.52 -12.55
N LYS A 332 22.09 -27.96 -13.78
CA LYS A 332 20.73 -28.33 -14.19
C LYS A 332 20.24 -29.55 -13.40
N GLU A 333 21.13 -30.46 -13.09
CA GLU A 333 20.85 -31.68 -12.34
C GLU A 333 20.40 -31.36 -10.91
N ASP A 334 21.06 -30.40 -10.25
CA ASP A 334 20.68 -29.92 -8.91
C ASP A 334 19.25 -29.36 -8.91
N ALA A 335 18.88 -28.58 -9.94
CA ALA A 335 17.55 -28.03 -10.09
C ALA A 335 16.48 -29.13 -10.23
N LEU A 336 16.79 -30.18 -11.01
CA LEU A 336 15.91 -31.33 -11.17
C LEU A 336 15.76 -32.12 -9.87
N GLU A 337 16.84 -32.31 -9.11
CA GLU A 337 16.80 -32.98 -7.81
C GLU A 337 15.96 -32.19 -6.80
N ILE A 338 16.18 -30.88 -6.68
CA ILE A 338 15.36 -30.01 -5.82
C ILE A 338 13.87 -30.10 -6.18
N SER A 339 13.54 -30.11 -7.47
CA SER A 339 12.13 -30.25 -7.89
C SER A 339 11.50 -31.58 -7.48
N LYS A 340 12.27 -32.68 -7.54
CA LYS A 340 11.83 -34.00 -7.07
C LYS A 340 11.63 -34.01 -5.55
N THR A 341 12.53 -33.37 -4.80
CA THR A 341 12.38 -33.21 -3.34
C THR A 341 11.09 -32.48 -2.99
N ILE A 342 10.78 -31.37 -3.67
CA ILE A 342 9.52 -30.62 -3.48
C ILE A 342 8.30 -31.50 -3.77
N GLU A 343 8.28 -32.16 -4.93
CA GLU A 343 7.15 -33.03 -5.32
C GLU A 343 6.94 -34.18 -4.32
N SER A 344 8.02 -34.84 -3.91
CA SER A 344 7.96 -36.01 -3.02
C SER A 344 7.52 -35.67 -1.60
N LYS A 345 7.85 -34.47 -1.08
CA LYS A 345 7.53 -34.07 0.29
C LYS A 345 6.02 -33.95 0.51
N PHE A 346 5.30 -33.33 -0.42
CA PHE A 346 3.86 -33.15 -0.26
C PHE A 346 3.06 -34.37 -0.71
N ASN A 347 3.54 -35.09 -1.74
CA ASN A 347 2.87 -36.21 -2.39
C ASN A 347 1.38 -35.91 -2.71
N SER A 348 1.10 -34.69 -3.15
CA SER A 348 -0.26 -34.24 -3.48
C SER A 348 -0.75 -34.82 -4.80
N GLU A 349 -2.07 -34.90 -4.91
CA GLU A 349 -2.75 -35.04 -6.19
C GLU A 349 -2.52 -33.79 -7.06
N VAL A 350 -2.73 -33.94 -8.37
CA VAL A 350 -2.65 -32.82 -9.31
C VAL A 350 -3.75 -31.81 -9.00
N PHE A 351 -3.39 -30.55 -8.76
CA PHE A 351 -4.37 -29.45 -8.79
C PHE A 351 -4.65 -29.07 -10.26
N PRO A 352 -5.80 -29.42 -10.86
CA PRO A 352 -6.00 -29.30 -12.30
C PRO A 352 -6.06 -27.85 -12.77
N THR A 353 -5.56 -27.55 -13.97
CA THR A 353 -5.51 -26.18 -14.52
C THR A 353 -6.88 -25.49 -14.56
N TYR A 354 -7.97 -26.22 -14.80
CA TYR A 354 -9.33 -25.67 -14.86
C TYR A 354 -9.91 -25.30 -13.48
N GLU A 355 -9.34 -25.81 -12.38
CA GLU A 355 -9.72 -25.47 -11.00
C GLU A 355 -8.90 -24.29 -10.45
N ARG A 356 -7.80 -23.90 -11.12
CA ARG A 356 -6.90 -22.81 -10.67
C ARG A 356 -7.51 -21.45 -11.01
N ILE A 357 -7.83 -20.67 -9.97
CA ILE A 357 -8.43 -19.34 -10.12
C ILE A 357 -7.36 -18.35 -10.57
N LEU A 358 -7.55 -17.72 -11.73
CA LEU A 358 -6.69 -16.62 -12.16
C LEU A 358 -7.22 -15.31 -11.58
N SER A 359 -6.34 -14.51 -10.97
CA SER A 359 -6.66 -13.12 -10.62
C SER A 359 -7.04 -12.35 -11.88
N ARG A 360 -8.20 -11.67 -11.85
CA ARG A 360 -8.68 -10.86 -12.96
C ARG A 360 -8.63 -9.39 -12.57
N PRO A 361 -8.00 -8.53 -13.39
CA PRO A 361 -8.12 -7.09 -13.19
C PRO A 361 -9.57 -6.64 -13.24
N VAL A 362 -9.90 -5.65 -12.42
CA VAL A 362 -11.13 -4.89 -12.60
C VAL A 362 -10.93 -3.91 -13.76
N GLN A 363 -11.88 -3.90 -14.69
CA GLN A 363 -11.97 -2.88 -15.73
C GLN A 363 -13.07 -1.90 -15.33
N TYR A 364 -12.67 -0.66 -15.08
CA TYR A 364 -13.59 0.42 -14.77
C TYR A 364 -14.17 0.98 -16.08
N PRO A 365 -15.48 1.28 -16.12
CA PRO A 365 -16.04 1.99 -17.26
C PRO A 365 -15.40 3.37 -17.43
N THR A 366 -15.64 3.98 -18.59
CA THR A 366 -15.22 5.36 -18.83
C THR A 366 -15.98 6.31 -17.91
N GLY A 367 -15.30 7.34 -17.42
CA GLY A 367 -15.85 8.29 -16.47
C GLY A 367 -14.90 8.61 -15.32
N GLN A 368 -15.40 9.41 -14.39
CA GLN A 368 -14.68 9.83 -13.19
C GLN A 368 -15.46 9.36 -11.95
N TYR A 369 -14.78 8.66 -11.06
CA TYR A 369 -15.35 8.06 -9.86
C TYR A 369 -14.60 8.55 -8.63
N VAL A 370 -15.30 8.71 -7.52
CA VAL A 370 -14.72 9.11 -6.24
C VAL A 370 -15.18 8.14 -5.16
N TYR A 371 -14.23 7.46 -4.54
CA TYR A 371 -14.45 6.66 -3.33
C TYR A 371 -13.98 7.45 -2.12
N CYS A 372 -14.86 7.65 -1.14
CA CYS A 372 -14.54 8.32 0.11
C CYS A 372 -14.52 7.32 1.27
N ALA A 373 -13.52 7.43 2.13
CA ALA A 373 -13.44 6.71 3.39
C ALA A 373 -12.90 7.63 4.49
N ASN A 374 -13.36 7.42 5.72
CA ASN A 374 -12.70 8.01 6.89
C ASN A 374 -11.42 7.24 7.20
N SER A 375 -10.38 7.97 7.56
CA SER A 375 -9.20 7.45 8.23
C SER A 375 -9.63 6.84 9.54
N SER A 376 -9.08 5.67 9.86
CA SER A 376 -9.28 5.06 11.18
C SER A 376 -8.36 5.66 12.27
N SER A 377 -7.47 6.59 11.91
CA SER A 377 -6.63 7.30 12.86
C SER A 377 -7.27 8.63 13.27
N GLU A 378 -7.77 8.69 14.51
CA GLU A 378 -8.45 9.88 15.06
C GLU A 378 -7.51 11.06 15.33
N LYS A 379 -6.22 10.78 15.56
CA LYS A 379 -5.22 11.80 15.91
C LYS A 379 -4.43 12.33 14.71
N ASN A 380 -4.50 11.66 13.56
CA ASN A 380 -3.77 12.11 12.38
C ASN A 380 -4.54 13.22 11.67
N LEU A 381 -3.96 14.43 11.66
CA LEU A 381 -4.51 15.60 10.97
C LEU A 381 -4.59 15.40 9.45
N ASN A 382 -3.71 14.56 8.90
CA ASN A 382 -3.58 14.40 7.46
C ASN A 382 -4.71 13.56 6.87
N SER A 383 -5.16 14.00 5.70
CA SER A 383 -5.96 13.25 4.75
C SER A 383 -5.09 12.76 3.59
N SER A 384 -5.62 11.90 2.72
CA SER A 384 -4.95 11.50 1.48
C SER A 384 -5.88 11.44 0.28
N VAL A 385 -5.30 11.65 -0.89
CA VAL A 385 -5.95 11.48 -2.19
C VAL A 385 -5.06 10.61 -3.06
N MET A 386 -5.62 9.53 -3.60
CA MET A 386 -5.01 8.76 -4.67
C MET A 386 -5.89 8.78 -5.91
N ARG A 387 -5.45 9.45 -6.96
CA ARG A 387 -6.08 9.41 -8.27
C ARG A 387 -5.43 8.34 -9.14
N VAL A 388 -6.23 7.37 -9.56
CA VAL A 388 -5.89 6.27 -10.45
C VAL A 388 -6.44 6.59 -11.84
N ILE A 389 -5.59 6.65 -12.85
CA ILE A 389 -5.96 6.93 -14.24
C ILE A 389 -5.67 5.69 -15.07
N TYR A 390 -6.71 4.95 -15.47
CA TYR A 390 -6.55 3.74 -16.27
C TYR A 390 -6.30 4.06 -17.74
N ALA A 391 -5.27 3.44 -18.32
CA ALA A 391 -4.84 3.77 -19.68
C ALA A 391 -4.22 2.56 -20.40
N GLY A 392 -4.75 2.25 -21.58
CA GLY A 392 -4.26 1.17 -22.45
C GLY A 392 -4.42 -0.23 -21.87
N THR A 393 -3.72 -1.19 -22.50
CA THR A 393 -3.66 -2.60 -22.06
C THR A 393 -2.23 -3.13 -21.98
N PRO A 394 -1.89 -3.95 -20.96
CA PRO A 394 -0.55 -4.55 -20.89
C PRO A 394 -0.26 -5.52 -22.05
N MET A 395 -1.27 -5.86 -22.86
CA MET A 395 -1.14 -6.72 -24.04
C MET A 395 -0.52 -5.97 -25.21
N CYS A 396 -0.69 -4.64 -25.22
CA CYS A 396 -0.16 -3.77 -26.25
C CYS A 396 1.15 -3.17 -25.73
N ARG A 397 2.28 -3.73 -26.17
CA ARG A 397 3.62 -3.27 -25.79
C ARG A 397 3.87 -1.80 -26.14
N HIS A 398 3.27 -1.32 -27.23
CA HIS A 398 3.33 0.08 -27.64
C HIS A 398 2.64 1.00 -26.61
N GLU A 399 1.41 0.68 -26.20
CA GLU A 399 0.69 1.43 -25.16
C GLU A 399 1.42 1.36 -23.81
N ARG A 400 1.95 0.18 -23.45
CA ARG A 400 2.77 0.00 -22.24
C ARG A 400 4.02 0.88 -22.24
N ALA A 401 4.70 0.99 -23.39
CA ALA A 401 5.85 1.86 -23.57
C ALA A 401 5.47 3.35 -23.44
N ILE A 402 4.37 3.78 -24.08
CA ILE A 402 3.89 5.16 -24.01
C ILE A 402 3.47 5.53 -22.59
N LEU A 403 2.72 4.67 -21.89
CA LEU A 403 2.30 4.93 -20.51
C LEU A 403 3.49 5.08 -19.56
N GLY A 404 4.49 4.19 -19.70
CA GLY A 404 5.73 4.29 -18.94
C GLY A 404 6.50 5.59 -19.23
N LEU A 405 6.50 6.05 -20.48
CA LEU A 405 7.09 7.32 -20.87
C LEU A 405 6.34 8.52 -20.28
N ILE A 406 5.01 8.57 -20.41
CA ILE A 406 4.17 9.64 -19.83
C ILE A 406 4.38 9.72 -18.31
N SER A 407 4.39 8.58 -17.62
CA SER A 407 4.68 8.53 -16.18
C SER A 407 6.06 9.11 -15.86
N SER A 408 7.08 8.81 -16.66
CA SER A 408 8.43 9.36 -16.50
C SER A 408 8.51 10.87 -16.78
N ILE A 409 7.78 11.36 -17.78
CA ILE A 409 7.72 12.79 -18.14
C ILE A 409 7.03 13.59 -17.03
N MET A 410 5.95 13.04 -16.46
CA MET A 410 5.11 13.73 -15.48
C MET A 410 5.65 13.67 -14.05
N HIS A 411 6.56 12.75 -13.73
CA HIS A 411 7.04 12.51 -12.36
C HIS A 411 7.62 13.75 -11.68
N GLU A 412 8.59 14.43 -12.29
CA GLU A 412 9.23 15.62 -11.71
C GLU A 412 8.30 16.84 -11.71
N PRO A 413 7.57 17.18 -12.80
CA PRO A 413 6.64 18.30 -12.80
C PRO A 413 5.50 18.16 -11.79
N PHE A 414 4.98 16.94 -11.58
CA PHE A 414 3.94 16.69 -10.57
C PHE A 414 4.48 16.93 -9.17
N PHE A 415 5.68 16.42 -8.87
CA PHE A 415 6.32 16.63 -7.58
C PHE A 415 6.63 18.12 -7.35
N ASP A 416 7.24 18.80 -8.31
CA ASP A 416 7.57 20.22 -8.20
C ASP A 416 6.32 21.08 -8.01
N GLN A 417 5.26 20.84 -8.79
CA GLN A 417 4.01 21.56 -8.64
C GLN A 417 3.41 21.30 -7.25
N ILE A 418 3.02 20.06 -6.94
CA ILE A 418 2.22 19.76 -5.74
C ILE A 418 3.03 19.93 -4.44
N ARG A 419 4.31 19.50 -4.41
CA ARG A 419 5.13 19.53 -3.19
C ARG A 419 5.96 20.80 -3.07
N THR A 420 6.72 21.18 -4.10
CA THR A 420 7.68 22.30 -3.97
C THR A 420 6.97 23.66 -4.01
N LYS A 421 6.10 23.86 -5.00
CA LYS A 421 5.37 25.12 -5.22
C LYS A 421 4.15 25.22 -4.34
N GLU A 422 3.22 24.27 -4.48
CA GLU A 422 1.93 24.34 -3.77
C GLU A 422 2.03 23.92 -2.31
N GLN A 423 3.08 23.18 -1.91
CA GLN A 423 3.29 22.68 -0.54
C GLN A 423 2.09 21.92 0.04
N LEU A 424 1.34 21.22 -0.82
CA LEU A 424 0.15 20.47 -0.42
C LEU A 424 0.49 19.27 0.46
N GLY A 425 1.71 18.76 0.40
CA GLY A 425 2.05 17.58 1.17
C GLY A 425 3.52 17.23 1.10
N TYR A 426 4.04 16.64 2.18
CA TYR A 426 5.34 15.99 2.14
C TYR A 426 5.26 14.73 1.26
N ILE A 427 4.24 13.89 1.41
CA ILE A 427 4.15 12.66 0.62
C ILE A 427 3.42 12.97 -0.68
N VAL A 428 4.17 13.07 -1.78
CA VAL A 428 3.67 13.25 -3.14
C VAL A 428 4.35 12.21 -4.03
N LEU A 429 3.56 11.33 -4.63
CA LEU A 429 4.05 10.24 -5.46
C LEU A 429 3.31 10.22 -6.81
N SER A 430 4.08 10.09 -7.89
CA SER A 430 3.58 9.77 -9.23
C SER A 430 4.23 8.46 -9.66
N GLN A 431 3.42 7.46 -9.96
CA GLN A 431 3.87 6.14 -10.41
C GLN A 431 2.95 5.63 -11.53
N CYS A 432 3.34 4.55 -12.18
CA CYS A 432 2.45 3.80 -13.05
C CYS A 432 2.47 2.32 -12.68
N ASN A 433 1.32 1.66 -12.80
CA ASN A 433 1.28 0.22 -12.88
C ASN A 433 1.26 -0.20 -14.34
N ILE A 434 2.39 -0.75 -14.81
CA ILE A 434 2.51 -1.40 -16.12
C ILE A 434 2.67 -2.92 -15.98
N ALA A 435 2.61 -3.42 -14.75
CA ALA A 435 2.64 -4.84 -14.48
C ALA A 435 1.33 -5.47 -14.94
N SER A 436 1.42 -6.72 -15.35
CA SER A 436 0.31 -7.46 -15.92
C SER A 436 -0.59 -8.11 -14.85
N ASP A 437 -0.44 -7.68 -13.59
CA ASP A 437 -1.24 -8.10 -12.45
C ASP A 437 -2.51 -7.25 -12.27
N SER A 438 -2.66 -6.16 -13.05
CA SER A 438 -3.91 -5.45 -13.23
C SER A 438 -4.04 -4.73 -14.58
N SER A 439 -5.15 -3.99 -14.73
CA SER A 439 -5.28 -2.91 -15.71
C SER A 439 -4.14 -1.92 -15.52
N MET A 440 -3.57 -1.43 -16.63
CA MET A 440 -2.51 -0.44 -16.58
C MET A 440 -3.05 0.91 -16.13
N CYS A 441 -2.29 1.63 -15.32
CA CYS A 441 -2.71 2.94 -14.83
C CYS A 441 -1.54 3.84 -14.43
N ILE A 442 -1.84 5.14 -14.31
CA ILE A 442 -1.03 6.12 -13.58
C ILE A 442 -1.66 6.31 -12.20
N LEU A 443 -0.82 6.41 -11.17
CA LEU A 443 -1.18 6.62 -9.78
C LEU A 443 -0.59 7.95 -9.32
N LEU A 444 -1.45 8.89 -8.94
CA LEU A 444 -1.08 10.18 -8.34
C LEU A 444 -1.55 10.20 -6.90
N LEU A 445 -0.62 10.20 -5.95
CA LEU A 445 -0.91 10.12 -4.52
C LEU A 445 -0.38 11.36 -3.79
N VAL A 446 -1.21 11.94 -2.92
CA VAL A 446 -0.86 13.07 -2.07
C VAL A 446 -1.40 12.82 -0.65
N GLN A 447 -0.54 12.96 0.37
CA GLN A 447 -0.97 13.12 1.77
C GLN A 447 -0.86 14.58 2.16
N SER A 448 -1.94 15.14 2.72
CA SER A 448 -2.09 16.58 2.95
C SER A 448 -2.86 16.86 4.23
N GLU A 449 -2.60 17.99 4.88
CA GLU A 449 -3.49 18.57 5.90
C GLU A 449 -4.71 19.27 5.27
N ALA A 450 -4.70 19.53 3.96
CA ALA A 450 -5.84 20.08 3.25
C ALA A 450 -6.90 19.00 2.95
N SER A 451 -8.12 19.46 2.68
CA SER A 451 -9.24 18.58 2.31
C SER A 451 -8.92 17.71 1.09
N PRO A 452 -9.36 16.43 1.08
CA PRO A 452 -9.29 15.57 -0.11
C PRO A 452 -9.91 16.18 -1.38
N ILE A 453 -11.03 16.90 -1.27
CA ILE A 453 -11.68 17.50 -2.45
C ILE A 453 -10.76 18.56 -3.07
N TYR A 454 -10.21 19.44 -2.23
CA TYR A 454 -9.29 20.47 -2.68
C TYR A 454 -8.05 19.85 -3.36
N VAL A 455 -7.40 18.90 -2.68
CA VAL A 455 -6.21 18.21 -3.21
C VAL A 455 -6.51 17.53 -4.54
N ASP A 456 -7.64 16.82 -4.65
CA ASP A 456 -8.00 16.11 -5.86
C ASP A 456 -8.29 17.05 -7.05
N LEU A 457 -8.91 18.20 -6.78
CA LEU A 457 -9.08 19.25 -7.78
C LEU A 457 -7.75 19.87 -8.20
N ARG A 458 -6.77 20.03 -7.28
CA ARG A 458 -5.41 20.47 -7.63
C ARG A 458 -4.69 19.44 -8.52
N ILE A 459 -4.86 18.14 -8.25
CA ILE A 459 -4.35 17.07 -9.12
C ILE A 459 -5.01 17.15 -10.51
N LYS A 460 -6.34 17.30 -10.58
CA LYS A 460 -7.07 17.47 -11.86
C LYS A 460 -6.56 18.68 -12.64
N ARG A 461 -6.41 19.83 -11.98
CA ARG A 461 -5.88 21.06 -12.59
C ARG A 461 -4.44 20.90 -13.09
N PHE A 462 -3.61 20.16 -12.37
CA PHE A 462 -2.27 19.82 -12.84
C PHE A 462 -2.33 19.04 -14.15
N ILE A 463 -3.17 18.00 -14.25
CA ILE A 463 -3.32 17.20 -15.48
C ILE A 463 -3.79 18.08 -16.65
N GLU A 464 -4.79 18.91 -16.43
CA GLU A 464 -5.31 19.84 -17.45
C GLU A 464 -4.22 20.82 -17.92
N THR A 465 -3.51 21.45 -16.99
CA THR A 465 -2.45 22.42 -17.32
C THR A 465 -1.27 21.73 -18.02
N PHE A 466 -0.90 20.53 -17.57
CA PHE A 466 0.17 19.73 -18.14
C PHE A 466 -0.14 19.24 -19.56
N SER A 467 -1.42 19.18 -19.94
CA SER A 467 -1.84 18.87 -21.32
C SER A 467 -1.25 19.86 -22.32
N THR A 468 -1.13 21.14 -21.95
CA THR A 468 -0.49 22.16 -22.79
C THR A 468 0.98 21.85 -23.04
N PHE A 469 1.70 21.35 -22.02
CA PHE A 469 3.09 20.92 -22.17
C PHE A 469 3.20 19.70 -23.09
N ILE A 470 2.32 18.70 -22.91
CA ILE A 470 2.31 17.50 -23.74
C ILE A 470 2.00 17.83 -25.21
N GLN A 471 1.02 18.69 -25.48
CA GLN A 471 0.67 19.13 -26.84
C GLN A 471 1.81 19.89 -27.54
N ASN A 472 2.64 20.61 -26.78
CA ASN A 472 3.75 21.40 -27.30
C ASN A 472 5.12 20.72 -27.14
N ILE A 473 5.16 19.43 -26.78
CA ILE A 473 6.43 18.73 -26.61
C ILE A 473 7.19 18.67 -27.94
N THR A 474 8.43 19.14 -27.92
CA THR A 474 9.28 19.11 -29.12
C THR A 474 9.89 17.72 -29.32
N PRO A 475 10.25 17.34 -30.56
CA PRO A 475 10.96 16.08 -30.81
C PRO A 475 12.27 15.94 -30.01
N LEU A 476 12.98 17.05 -29.74
CA LEU A 476 14.21 17.06 -28.94
C LEU A 476 13.96 16.77 -27.46
N GLN A 477 12.90 17.34 -26.89
CA GLN A 477 12.48 17.04 -25.51
C GLN A 477 12.03 15.59 -25.40
N LEU A 478 11.20 15.12 -26.34
CA LEU A 478 10.77 13.73 -26.39
C LEU A 478 11.97 12.77 -26.43
N ASP A 479 12.94 13.00 -27.32
CA ASP A 479 14.17 12.19 -27.40
C ASP A 479 14.95 12.17 -26.08
N THR A 480 15.00 13.30 -25.37
CA THR A 480 15.65 13.36 -24.05
C THR A 480 14.96 12.46 -23.02
N TYR A 481 13.63 12.50 -22.95
CA TYR A 481 12.86 11.64 -22.05
C TYR A 481 12.94 10.16 -22.46
N VAL A 482 12.88 9.86 -23.76
CA VAL A 482 13.05 8.52 -24.30
C VAL A 482 14.42 7.97 -23.92
N ARG A 483 15.51 8.73 -24.13
CA ARG A 483 16.86 8.31 -23.73
C ARG A 483 16.97 8.06 -22.23
N ALA A 484 16.39 8.92 -21.39
CA ALA A 484 16.39 8.72 -19.94
C ALA A 484 15.67 7.41 -19.54
N LEU A 485 14.49 7.15 -20.11
CA LEU A 485 13.73 5.93 -19.82
C LEU A 485 14.39 4.67 -20.40
N VAL A 486 14.99 4.76 -21.60
CA VAL A 486 15.77 3.67 -22.20
C VAL A 486 16.97 3.33 -21.33
N ASN A 487 17.71 4.33 -20.82
CA ASN A 487 18.81 4.10 -19.90
C ASN A 487 18.33 3.34 -18.65
N LYS A 488 17.24 3.81 -18.02
CA LYS A 488 16.64 3.15 -16.86
C LYS A 488 16.17 1.71 -17.15
N ARG A 489 15.59 1.44 -18.33
CA ARG A 489 15.16 0.09 -18.74
C ARG A 489 16.33 -0.81 -19.16
N THR A 490 17.49 -0.24 -19.47
CA THR A 490 18.72 -0.97 -19.81
C THR A 490 19.53 -1.34 -18.57
N ASP A 491 19.22 -0.77 -17.41
CA ASP A 491 19.86 -1.10 -16.15
C ASP A 491 19.79 -2.61 -15.88
N LYS A 492 20.97 -3.18 -15.65
CA LYS A 492 21.13 -4.60 -15.35
C LYS A 492 20.79 -4.83 -13.87
N PRO A 493 20.21 -5.99 -13.52
CA PRO A 493 20.00 -6.33 -12.12
C PRO A 493 21.29 -6.20 -11.31
N LYS A 494 21.24 -5.48 -10.20
CA LYS A 494 22.39 -5.22 -9.32
C LYS A 494 22.65 -6.41 -8.37
N SER A 495 21.65 -7.27 -8.17
CA SER A 495 21.74 -8.45 -7.31
C SER A 495 21.04 -9.67 -7.92
N MET A 496 21.44 -10.85 -7.45
CA MET A 496 20.79 -12.12 -7.78
C MET A 496 19.31 -12.12 -7.39
N ARG A 497 18.98 -11.50 -6.25
CA ARG A 497 17.60 -11.34 -5.77
C ARG A 497 16.76 -10.50 -6.74
N GLU A 498 17.29 -9.36 -7.19
CA GLU A 498 16.61 -8.50 -8.16
C GLU A 498 16.31 -9.25 -9.46
N GLU A 499 17.31 -9.96 -10.01
CA GLU A 499 17.12 -10.75 -11.23
C GLU A 499 16.07 -11.86 -11.05
N ALA A 500 16.12 -12.60 -9.94
CA ALA A 500 15.16 -13.65 -9.67
C ALA A 500 13.73 -13.12 -9.45
N LEU A 501 13.56 -11.99 -8.76
CA LEU A 501 12.25 -11.38 -8.55
C LEU A 501 11.65 -10.85 -9.87
N GLU A 502 12.48 -10.33 -10.79
CA GLU A 502 12.01 -9.94 -12.13
C GLU A 502 11.49 -11.14 -12.92
N PHE A 503 12.21 -12.26 -12.93
CA PHE A 503 11.74 -13.49 -13.57
C PHE A 503 10.53 -14.08 -12.87
N TRP A 504 10.51 -14.06 -11.54
CA TRP A 504 9.40 -14.57 -10.75
C TRP A 504 8.12 -13.78 -11.01
N GLY A 505 8.21 -12.46 -11.19
CA GLY A 505 7.08 -11.62 -11.60
C GLY A 505 6.46 -12.09 -12.92
N GLN A 506 7.28 -12.47 -13.91
CA GLN A 506 6.81 -12.99 -15.20
C GLN A 506 6.23 -14.41 -15.12
N ILE A 507 6.75 -15.24 -14.21
CA ILE A 507 6.25 -16.60 -13.96
C ILE A 507 4.90 -16.56 -13.23
N LYS A 508 4.80 -15.74 -12.18
CA LYS A 508 3.56 -15.52 -11.42
C LYS A 508 2.44 -14.95 -12.28
N SER A 509 2.78 -13.99 -13.14
CA SER A 509 1.81 -13.35 -14.01
C SER A 509 1.37 -14.23 -15.19
N LYS A 510 2.12 -15.31 -15.49
CA LYS A 510 1.89 -16.25 -16.61
C LYS A 510 2.05 -15.63 -18.01
N TYR A 511 2.64 -14.42 -18.10
CA TYR A 511 3.00 -13.80 -19.38
C TYR A 511 4.32 -14.32 -19.93
N TYR A 512 5.24 -14.72 -19.04
CA TYR A 512 6.55 -15.24 -19.41
C TYR A 512 7.35 -14.31 -20.34
N GLU A 513 7.13 -12.99 -20.23
CA GLU A 513 7.77 -11.99 -21.07
C GLU A 513 9.10 -11.53 -20.43
N PHE A 514 10.06 -12.46 -20.30
CA PHE A 514 11.35 -12.20 -19.62
C PHE A 514 12.18 -11.08 -20.26
N THR A 515 11.92 -10.77 -21.55
CA THR A 515 12.62 -9.72 -22.32
C THR A 515 11.73 -8.51 -22.60
N TRP A 516 10.70 -8.28 -21.77
CA TRP A 516 9.76 -7.19 -21.96
C TRP A 516 10.46 -5.83 -22.04
N LYS A 517 11.52 -5.60 -21.25
CA LYS A 517 12.31 -4.36 -21.28
C LYS A 517 12.93 -4.10 -22.66
N GLN A 518 13.51 -5.12 -23.31
CA GLN A 518 14.10 -4.98 -24.65
C GLN A 518 13.02 -4.71 -25.71
N ALA A 519 11.89 -5.42 -25.63
CA ALA A 519 10.77 -5.19 -26.54
C ALA A 519 10.25 -3.76 -26.41
N ASP A 520 10.05 -3.31 -25.18
CA ASP A 520 9.60 -1.97 -24.84
C ASP A 520 10.58 -0.87 -25.30
N ILE A 521 11.89 -1.09 -25.19
CA ILE A 521 12.91 -0.15 -25.69
C ILE A 521 12.75 0.07 -27.20
N GLY A 522 12.49 -0.99 -27.97
CA GLY A 522 12.25 -0.89 -29.41
C GLY A 522 11.04 0.00 -29.73
N TYR A 523 9.95 -0.13 -28.97
CA TYR A 523 8.79 0.75 -29.11
C TYR A 523 9.10 2.19 -28.69
N LEU A 524 9.80 2.39 -27.56
CA LEU A 524 10.19 3.71 -27.06
C LEU A 524 11.01 4.50 -28.10
N GLN A 525 11.98 3.84 -28.75
CA GLN A 525 12.84 4.46 -29.77
C GLN A 525 12.08 4.85 -31.04
N ALA A 526 10.95 4.21 -31.31
CA ALA A 526 10.10 4.49 -32.47
C ALA A 526 8.98 5.50 -32.18
N LEU A 527 8.83 5.98 -30.93
CA LEU A 527 7.75 6.88 -30.56
C LEU A 527 7.91 8.25 -31.22
N THR A 528 6.78 8.77 -31.69
CA THR A 528 6.67 10.14 -32.20
C THR A 528 5.92 11.02 -31.20
N VAL A 529 6.06 12.35 -31.35
CA VAL A 529 5.27 13.33 -30.59
C VAL A 529 3.77 13.08 -30.77
N LYS A 530 3.34 12.73 -31.99
CA LYS A 530 1.94 12.45 -32.30
C LYS A 530 1.39 11.27 -31.49
N ASP A 531 2.19 10.22 -31.29
CA ASP A 531 1.78 9.04 -30.52
C ASP A 531 1.55 9.40 -29.04
N VAL A 532 2.46 10.20 -28.47
CA VAL A 532 2.37 10.64 -27.07
C VAL A 532 1.16 11.56 -26.87
N VAL A 533 0.96 12.54 -27.75
CA VAL A 533 -0.19 13.46 -27.69
C VAL A 533 -1.50 12.71 -27.86
N ALA A 534 -1.61 11.83 -28.86
CA ALA A 534 -2.84 11.07 -29.10
C ALA A 534 -3.17 10.13 -27.92
N PHE A 535 -2.17 9.50 -27.31
CA PHE A 535 -2.39 8.65 -26.14
C PHE A 535 -2.85 9.47 -24.92
N TRP A 536 -2.23 10.64 -24.71
CA TRP A 536 -2.60 11.56 -23.63
C TRP A 536 -4.05 12.06 -23.79
N GLU A 537 -4.40 12.56 -24.97
CA GLU A 537 -5.75 13.05 -25.29
C GLU A 537 -6.80 11.95 -25.18
N LYS A 538 -6.45 10.71 -25.55
CA LYS A 538 -7.37 9.58 -25.47
C LYS A 538 -7.59 9.09 -24.04
N TYR A 539 -6.54 8.83 -23.26
CA TYR A 539 -6.67 8.09 -22.00
C TYR A 539 -6.45 8.91 -20.73
N ILE A 540 -5.74 10.05 -20.80
CA ILE A 540 -5.24 10.74 -19.60
C ILE A 540 -6.03 12.03 -19.30
N ILE A 541 -6.46 12.77 -20.32
CA ILE A 541 -7.22 14.00 -20.10
C ILE A 541 -8.61 13.66 -19.53
N PRO A 542 -9.02 14.27 -18.40
CA PRO A 542 -10.31 13.97 -17.78
C PRO A 542 -11.56 14.24 -18.63
N SER A 543 -11.44 15.07 -19.68
CA SER A 543 -12.52 15.41 -20.63
C SER A 543 -12.70 14.40 -21.76
N SER A 544 -11.80 13.42 -21.89
CA SER A 544 -11.92 12.38 -22.92
C SER A 544 -13.06 11.41 -22.61
N GLU A 545 -13.80 10.99 -23.65
CA GLU A 545 -14.82 9.95 -23.57
C GLU A 545 -14.25 8.56 -23.21
N PHE A 546 -12.94 8.35 -23.40
CA PHE A 546 -12.24 7.10 -23.08
C PHE A 546 -11.49 7.15 -21.74
N ALA A 547 -11.47 8.29 -21.06
CA ALA A 547 -10.77 8.41 -19.78
C ALA A 547 -11.52 7.66 -18.68
N SER A 548 -10.78 6.95 -17.82
CA SER A 548 -11.32 6.29 -16.64
C SER A 548 -10.47 6.66 -15.42
N HIS A 549 -11.02 7.54 -14.58
CA HIS A 549 -10.35 8.06 -13.39
C HIS A 549 -11.07 7.57 -12.14
N VAL A 550 -10.36 6.96 -11.22
CA VAL A 550 -10.87 6.59 -9.89
C VAL A 550 -10.06 7.32 -8.85
N SER A 551 -10.71 8.22 -8.10
CA SER A 551 -10.10 8.94 -6.99
C SER A 551 -10.48 8.27 -5.67
N ILE A 552 -9.50 8.01 -4.82
CA ILE A 552 -9.67 7.41 -3.48
C ILE A 552 -9.31 8.49 -2.47
N HIS A 553 -10.30 8.97 -1.73
CA HIS A 553 -10.17 10.01 -0.72
C HIS A 553 -10.23 9.35 0.66
N THR A 554 -9.17 9.55 1.46
CA THR A 554 -9.16 9.17 2.87
C THR A 554 -9.18 10.42 3.72
N TYR A 555 -10.30 10.67 4.39
CA TYR A 555 -10.56 11.87 5.19
C TYR A 555 -10.00 11.70 6.60
N SER A 556 -9.25 12.67 7.10
CA SER A 556 -8.93 12.73 8.54
C SER A 556 -10.18 13.00 9.38
N SER A 557 -10.08 12.76 10.67
CA SER A 557 -11.13 13.11 11.66
C SER A 557 -11.48 14.60 11.69
N PHE A 558 -10.67 15.46 11.06
CA PHE A 558 -10.84 16.91 11.00
C PHE A 558 -11.69 17.38 9.82
N PHE A 559 -11.95 16.51 8.84
CA PHE A 559 -12.82 16.81 7.71
C PHE A 559 -14.04 15.88 7.72
N LYS A 560 -15.19 16.41 7.31
CA LYS A 560 -16.40 15.61 7.14
C LYS A 560 -16.45 15.06 5.72
N VAL A 561 -16.71 13.77 5.59
CA VAL A 561 -17.00 13.17 4.28
C VAL A 561 -18.27 13.82 3.73
N PRO A 562 -18.25 14.34 2.49
CA PRO A 562 -19.40 14.98 1.90
C PRO A 562 -20.53 13.96 1.66
N VAL A 563 -21.77 14.36 1.91
CA VAL A 563 -22.95 13.52 1.66
C VAL A 563 -23.36 13.65 0.19
N LYS A 564 -23.84 12.55 -0.41
CA LYS A 564 -24.23 12.48 -1.83
C LYS A 564 -25.20 13.60 -2.24
N ASP A 565 -26.21 13.89 -1.41
CA ASP A 565 -27.19 14.93 -1.68
C ASP A 565 -26.55 16.32 -1.75
N GLU A 566 -25.57 16.61 -0.89
CA GLU A 566 -24.83 17.87 -0.95
C GLU A 566 -23.98 17.97 -2.21
N VAL A 567 -23.27 16.89 -2.59
CA VAL A 567 -22.42 16.86 -3.79
C VAL A 567 -23.25 17.02 -5.07
N SER A 568 -24.52 16.57 -5.05
CA SER A 568 -25.45 16.79 -6.17
C SER A 568 -25.97 18.23 -6.26
N LYS A 569 -26.00 18.95 -5.13
CA LYS A 569 -26.56 20.32 -5.04
C LYS A 569 -25.50 21.41 -5.26
N TYR A 570 -24.27 21.18 -4.83
CA TYR A 570 -23.21 22.19 -4.83
C TYR A 570 -21.98 21.72 -5.63
N PRO A 571 -21.29 22.63 -6.34
CA PRO A 571 -20.07 22.29 -7.05
C PRO A 571 -18.92 21.96 -6.09
N LEU A 572 -18.04 21.03 -6.48
CA LEU A 572 -16.91 20.58 -5.65
C LEU A 572 -15.92 21.71 -5.31
N THR A 573 -15.79 22.73 -6.16
CA THR A 573 -14.95 23.90 -5.87
C THR A 573 -15.45 24.69 -4.67
N LEU A 574 -16.77 24.71 -4.45
CA LEU A 574 -17.38 25.36 -3.29
C LEU A 574 -17.09 24.59 -1.99
N PHE A 575 -17.10 23.25 -2.04
CA PHE A 575 -16.65 22.43 -0.90
C PHE A 575 -15.20 22.76 -0.56
N ALA A 576 -14.31 22.76 -1.55
CA ALA A 576 -12.91 23.09 -1.35
C ALA A 576 -12.71 24.49 -0.75
N LEU A 577 -13.46 25.50 -1.22
CA LEU A 577 -13.42 26.86 -0.67
C LEU A 577 -13.92 26.89 0.77
N GLN A 578 -15.07 26.27 1.06
CA GLN A 578 -15.63 26.19 2.40
C GLN A 578 -14.63 25.54 3.37
N GLU A 579 -14.01 24.43 2.98
CA GLU A 579 -13.07 23.70 3.82
C GLU A 579 -11.79 24.50 4.05
N CYS A 580 -11.24 25.18 3.03
CA CYS A 580 -10.11 26.09 3.22
C CYS A 580 -10.43 27.23 4.21
N LEU A 581 -11.63 27.83 4.11
CA LEU A 581 -12.09 28.86 5.04
C LEU A 581 -12.26 28.31 6.46
N ALA A 582 -12.81 27.10 6.59
CA ALA A 582 -12.98 26.44 7.88
C ALA A 582 -11.64 26.13 8.56
N THR A 583 -10.63 25.67 7.81
CA THR A 583 -9.28 25.43 8.32
C THR A 583 -8.60 26.71 8.80
N MET A 584 -8.95 27.87 8.23
CA MET A 584 -8.48 29.19 8.70
C MET A 584 -9.25 29.71 9.93
N GLY A 585 -10.25 28.96 10.42
CA GLY A 585 -11.04 29.29 11.60
C GLY A 585 -12.31 30.10 11.33
N CYS A 586 -12.73 30.27 10.06
CA CYS A 586 -14.00 30.91 9.75
C CYS A 586 -15.18 30.14 10.34
N ASN A 587 -16.22 30.85 10.79
CA ASN A 587 -17.42 30.25 11.39
C ASN A 587 -18.26 29.54 10.32
N ASN A 588 -18.49 28.23 10.51
CA ASN A 588 -19.22 27.35 9.60
C ASN A 588 -20.65 27.78 9.27
N GLU A 589 -21.33 28.52 10.15
CA GLU A 589 -22.68 29.05 9.87
C GLU A 589 -22.64 30.16 8.81
N ILE A 590 -21.63 31.03 8.90
CA ILE A 590 -21.41 32.14 7.97
C ILE A 590 -20.95 31.60 6.61
N ILE A 591 -19.98 30.68 6.61
CA ILE A 591 -19.43 30.08 5.39
C ILE A 591 -20.21 28.84 4.93
N SER A 592 -21.49 28.72 5.31
CA SER A 592 -22.34 27.65 4.80
C SER A 592 -22.45 27.73 3.28
N LYS A 593 -22.59 26.58 2.62
CA LYS A 593 -22.60 26.50 1.15
C LYS A 593 -23.67 27.40 0.52
N ASP A 594 -24.85 27.48 1.12
CA ASP A 594 -25.92 28.39 0.67
C ASP A 594 -25.49 29.87 0.74
N GLN A 595 -24.83 30.28 1.83
CA GLN A 595 -24.33 31.65 1.96
C GLN A 595 -23.18 31.94 0.99
N LEU A 596 -22.27 30.98 0.80
CA LEU A 596 -21.17 31.12 -0.16
C LEU A 596 -21.67 31.18 -1.60
N ILE A 597 -22.69 30.39 -1.99
CA ILE A 597 -23.35 30.55 -3.29
C ILE A 597 -23.92 31.95 -3.43
N LEU A 598 -24.67 32.45 -2.45
CA LEU A 598 -25.26 33.79 -2.52
C LEU A 598 -24.18 34.87 -2.67
N PHE A 599 -23.06 34.73 -1.97
CA PHE A 599 -21.91 35.61 -2.12
C PHE A 599 -21.34 35.53 -3.53
N VAL A 600 -21.03 34.34 -4.04
CA VAL A 600 -20.46 34.14 -5.38
C VAL A 600 -21.38 34.68 -6.48
N SER A 601 -22.68 34.38 -6.42
CA SER A 601 -23.69 34.90 -7.35
C SER A 601 -23.84 36.42 -7.27
N SER A 602 -23.48 37.05 -6.14
CA SER A 602 -23.48 38.52 -6.05
C SER A 602 -22.31 39.15 -6.81
N LEU A 603 -21.19 38.44 -6.99
CA LEU A 603 -19.98 38.94 -7.66
C LEU A 603 -20.14 39.06 -9.17
N GLU A 604 -20.96 38.21 -9.80
CA GLU A 604 -21.23 38.23 -11.25
C GLU A 604 -21.73 39.60 -11.74
N LYS A 605 -22.42 40.37 -10.88
CA LYS A 605 -22.94 41.69 -11.22
C LYS A 605 -21.89 42.80 -11.20
N TYR A 606 -20.73 42.58 -10.58
CA TYR A 606 -19.73 43.62 -10.29
C TYR A 606 -18.36 43.40 -10.93
N LEU A 607 -18.09 42.22 -11.48
CA LEU A 607 -16.78 41.87 -12.06
C LEU A 607 -16.94 41.35 -13.48
N ASP A 608 -16.14 41.86 -14.42
CA ASP A 608 -16.01 41.25 -15.75
C ASP A 608 -15.19 39.96 -15.59
N LEU A 609 -15.89 38.90 -15.16
CA LEU A 609 -15.28 37.61 -14.83
C LEU A 609 -14.66 36.93 -16.07
N LYS A 610 -14.86 37.45 -17.29
CA LYS A 610 -14.27 36.90 -18.52
C LYS A 610 -12.74 36.94 -18.55
N SER A 611 -12.10 37.78 -17.73
CA SER A 611 -10.65 37.75 -17.52
C SER A 611 -10.33 37.73 -16.02
N LEU A 612 -10.01 36.55 -15.48
CA LEU A 612 -9.58 36.37 -14.10
C LEU A 612 -8.14 36.85 -13.91
N THR A 613 -7.94 38.17 -13.83
CA THR A 613 -6.61 38.73 -13.50
C THR A 613 -6.37 38.68 -11.99
N PRO A 614 -5.09 38.68 -11.55
CA PRO A 614 -4.73 38.81 -10.13
C PRO A 614 -5.49 39.92 -9.38
N GLU A 615 -5.72 41.07 -10.03
CA GLU A 615 -6.46 42.19 -9.46
C GLU A 615 -7.95 41.90 -9.24
N VAL A 616 -8.57 41.11 -10.13
CA VAL A 616 -9.97 40.69 -9.98
C VAL A 616 -10.11 39.80 -8.75
N VAL A 617 -9.23 38.82 -8.58
CA VAL A 617 -9.30 37.90 -7.44
C VAL A 617 -9.00 38.63 -6.13
N LYS A 618 -8.08 39.59 -6.14
CA LYS A 618 -7.84 40.46 -4.99
C LYS A 618 -9.12 41.19 -4.56
N LYS A 619 -9.83 41.81 -5.51
CA LYS A 619 -11.11 42.47 -5.23
C LYS A 619 -12.15 41.51 -4.67
N VAL A 620 -12.25 40.29 -5.21
CA VAL A 620 -13.17 39.26 -4.68
C VAL A 620 -12.85 38.93 -3.23
N ILE A 621 -11.58 38.72 -2.89
CA ILE A 621 -11.16 38.40 -1.53
C ILE A 621 -11.41 39.59 -0.58
N ASP A 622 -11.12 40.82 -1.01
CA ASP A 622 -11.41 42.03 -0.24
C ASP A 622 -12.92 42.18 0.00
N SER A 623 -13.77 41.95 -1.02
CA SER A 623 -15.23 41.94 -0.87
C SER A 623 -15.73 40.81 0.02
N PHE A 624 -15.12 39.63 -0.03
CA PHE A 624 -15.44 38.52 0.86
C PHE A 624 -15.12 38.88 2.31
N ARG A 625 -13.98 39.54 2.54
CA ARG A 625 -13.54 39.98 3.86
C ARG A 625 -14.55 40.95 4.49
N GLU A 626 -15.02 41.93 3.72
CA GLU A 626 -16.08 42.85 4.16
C GLU A 626 -17.40 42.12 4.44
N TRP A 627 -17.82 41.26 3.51
CA TRP A 627 -19.03 40.45 3.65
C TRP A 627 -19.01 39.55 4.89
N TYR A 628 -17.87 38.90 5.16
CA TYR A 628 -17.69 38.04 6.34
C TYR A 628 -17.70 38.84 7.63
N ALA A 629 -17.07 40.03 7.66
CA ALA A 629 -17.08 40.91 8.82
C ALA A 629 -18.51 41.35 9.19
N ASP A 630 -19.31 41.74 8.21
CA ASP A 630 -20.70 42.15 8.41
C ASP A 630 -21.56 41.00 8.96
N LYS A 631 -21.39 39.80 8.40
CA LYS A 631 -22.09 38.59 8.85
C LYS A 631 -21.66 38.16 10.26
N ALA A 632 -20.38 38.24 10.58
CA ALA A 632 -19.87 37.92 11.90
C ALA A 632 -20.42 38.88 12.97
N GLN A 633 -20.43 40.19 12.70
CA GLN A 633 -21.04 41.17 13.60
C GLN A 633 -22.55 40.97 13.77
N ALA A 634 -23.26 40.59 12.71
CA ALA A 634 -24.69 40.28 12.79
C ALA A 634 -24.97 39.01 13.61
N LEU A 635 -24.09 38.01 13.53
CA LEU A 635 -24.18 36.78 14.33
C LEU A 635 -23.95 37.08 15.82
N GLU A 636 -22.92 37.86 16.15
CA GLU A 636 -22.59 38.30 17.52
C GLU A 636 -23.75 39.09 18.16
N LYS A 637 -24.37 40.01 17.40
CA LYS A 637 -25.55 40.77 17.86
C LYS A 637 -26.79 39.90 18.11
N ASN A 638 -26.92 38.78 17.42
CA ASN A 638 -28.03 37.85 17.62
C ASN A 638 -27.78 36.88 18.79
N SER A 639 -26.53 36.49 19.05
CA SER A 639 -26.15 35.63 20.19
C SER A 639 -26.24 36.33 21.55
N ASP A 640 -26.03 37.65 21.61
CA ASP A 640 -26.18 38.44 22.84
C ASP A 640 -27.64 38.49 23.39
N SER A 641 -28.61 37.88 22.69
CA SER A 641 -29.99 37.70 23.17
C SER A 641 -30.25 36.37 23.89
N LYS A 642 -29.26 35.45 23.97
CA LYS A 642 -29.31 34.22 24.76
C LYS A 642 -27.98 33.99 25.49
N GLU A 643 -27.99 34.37 26.77
CA GLU A 643 -27.03 34.07 27.84
C GLU A 643 -25.54 34.39 27.61
N SER A 644 -25.07 35.30 28.45
CA SER A 644 -23.71 35.78 28.59
C SER A 644 -22.76 34.70 29.13
N GLU A 645 -21.92 34.15 28.27
CA GLU A 645 -20.57 33.65 28.63
C GLU A 645 -19.75 33.39 27.35
N ASN A 646 -19.14 34.42 26.74
CA ASN A 646 -17.98 34.25 25.85
C ASN A 646 -17.28 35.58 25.49
N LYS A 647 -16.44 36.09 26.38
CA LYS A 647 -15.51 37.22 26.08
C LYS A 647 -14.28 36.80 25.23
N GLY A 648 -14.40 35.75 24.41
CA GLY A 648 -13.32 35.18 23.60
C GLY A 648 -13.46 35.35 22.07
N GLN A 649 -14.66 35.64 21.54
CA GLN A 649 -14.91 35.60 20.09
C GLN A 649 -14.39 36.82 19.31
N GLY A 650 -14.47 38.04 19.86
CA GLY A 650 -14.00 39.26 19.17
C GLY A 650 -12.48 39.28 18.84
N SER A 651 -11.67 38.52 19.60
CA SER A 651 -10.24 38.32 19.34
C SER A 651 -9.98 37.40 18.14
N ASN A 652 -10.89 36.46 17.88
CA ASN A 652 -10.73 35.45 16.83
C ASN A 652 -11.14 35.99 15.46
N THR A 653 -12.24 36.76 15.38
CA THR A 653 -12.71 37.38 14.14
C THR A 653 -11.67 38.36 13.56
N SER A 654 -11.00 39.15 14.41
CA SER A 654 -9.92 40.06 13.97
C SER A 654 -8.75 39.30 13.35
N LYS A 655 -8.30 38.21 13.97
CA LYS A 655 -7.21 37.35 13.45
C LYS A 655 -7.57 36.69 12.12
N ILE A 656 -8.82 36.23 11.99
CA ILE A 656 -9.33 35.66 10.73
C ILE A 656 -9.29 36.73 9.63
N LEU A 657 -9.81 37.93 9.90
CA LEU A 657 -9.80 39.04 8.93
C LEU A 657 -8.38 39.48 8.55
N GLU A 658 -7.40 39.39 9.45
CA GLU A 658 -5.98 39.65 9.16
C GLU A 658 -5.36 38.56 8.27
N SER A 659 -5.84 37.31 8.36
CA SER A 659 -5.39 36.20 7.51
C SER A 659 -6.04 36.20 6.11
N LEU A 660 -7.21 36.81 5.96
CA LEU A 660 -7.95 36.97 4.70
C LEU A 660 -7.41 38.13 3.84
N VAL A 661 -6.08 38.17 3.63
CA VAL A 661 -5.43 39.18 2.79
C VAL A 661 -4.91 38.52 1.51
N TYR A 662 -5.18 39.17 0.37
CA TYR A 662 -4.69 38.69 -0.92
C TYR A 662 -3.16 38.53 -0.94
N ASN A 663 -2.72 37.34 -1.33
CA ASN A 663 -1.32 37.05 -1.65
C ASN A 663 -1.29 35.97 -2.73
N ASP A 664 -0.67 36.25 -3.88
CA ASP A 664 -0.52 35.33 -5.02
C ASP A 664 0.55 34.25 -4.79
N HIS A 665 0.96 34.05 -3.54
CA HIS A 665 1.95 33.05 -3.23
C HIS A 665 1.39 31.65 -3.52
N PRO A 666 2.16 30.73 -4.14
CA PRO A 666 1.72 29.37 -4.47
C PRO A 666 1.20 28.54 -3.27
N THR A 667 1.54 28.92 -2.04
CA THR A 667 1.07 28.26 -0.80
C THR A 667 -0.23 28.85 -0.25
N ASN A 668 -0.78 29.88 -0.88
CA ASN A 668 -2.06 30.46 -0.49
C ASN A 668 -3.21 29.60 -1.04
N HIS A 669 -3.56 28.55 -0.29
CA HIS A 669 -4.59 27.60 -0.68
C HIS A 669 -5.97 28.23 -0.82
N LEU A 670 -6.29 29.19 0.04
CA LEU A 670 -7.56 29.93 -0.01
C LEU A 670 -7.68 30.72 -1.30
N HIS A 671 -6.64 31.46 -1.69
CA HIS A 671 -6.62 32.21 -2.94
C HIS A 671 -6.88 31.30 -4.15
N LYS A 672 -6.25 30.13 -4.17
CA LYS A 672 -6.48 29.11 -5.20
C LYS A 672 -7.89 28.54 -5.18
N ALA A 673 -8.48 28.32 -4.00
CA ALA A 673 -9.86 27.85 -3.89
C ALA A 673 -10.85 28.89 -4.43
N PHE A 674 -10.66 30.18 -4.15
CA PHE A 674 -11.44 31.25 -4.76
C PHE A 674 -11.28 31.28 -6.29
N LEU A 675 -10.04 31.18 -6.79
CA LEU A 675 -9.76 31.09 -8.23
C LEU A 675 -10.55 29.95 -8.88
N MET A 676 -10.56 28.77 -8.27
CA MET A 676 -11.25 27.59 -8.80
C MET A 676 -12.77 27.79 -8.87
N VAL A 677 -13.37 28.39 -7.84
CA VAL A 677 -14.81 28.73 -7.85
C VAL A 677 -15.12 29.74 -8.96
N LEU A 678 -14.30 30.79 -9.10
CA LEU A 678 -14.49 31.81 -10.13
C LEU A 678 -14.31 31.25 -11.56
N GLU A 679 -13.34 30.36 -11.76
CA GLU A 679 -13.13 29.64 -13.03
C GLU A 679 -14.35 28.76 -13.39
N GLU A 680 -14.98 28.12 -12.41
CA GLU A 680 -16.18 27.31 -12.64
C GLU A 680 -17.39 28.16 -13.01
N CYS A 681 -17.58 29.30 -12.34
CA CYS A 681 -18.64 30.27 -12.66
C CYS A 681 -18.47 30.84 -14.08
N THR A 682 -17.24 31.17 -14.48
CA THR A 682 -16.96 31.73 -15.82
C THR A 682 -17.21 30.75 -16.95
N ASN A 683 -16.82 29.49 -16.78
CA ASN A 683 -17.07 28.44 -17.78
C ASN A 683 -18.57 28.14 -17.95
N SER A 684 -19.37 28.34 -16.90
CA SER A 684 -20.83 28.17 -16.95
C SER A 684 -21.57 29.31 -17.69
N LEU A 685 -20.90 30.44 -17.98
CA LEU A 685 -21.46 31.65 -18.61
C LEU A 685 -21.14 31.76 -20.12
N VAL A 686 -20.44 30.81 -20.72
CA VAL A 686 -20.13 30.80 -22.16
C VAL A 686 -21.32 30.18 -22.94
N PRO A 687 -21.97 30.90 -23.89
CA PRO A 687 -23.09 30.36 -24.65
C PRO A 687 -22.69 29.14 -25.47
N GLU A 688 -23.53 28.11 -25.44
CA GLU A 688 -23.38 26.84 -26.16
C GLU A 688 -23.60 27.01 -27.68
N GLU A 689 -22.65 27.60 -28.39
CA GLU A 689 -22.62 27.61 -29.87
C GLU A 689 -21.36 26.93 -30.42
N VAL A 690 -21.08 25.70 -30.00
CA VAL A 690 -20.44 24.68 -30.84
C VAL A 690 -21.05 23.33 -30.47
N GLN A 691 -22.10 22.93 -31.19
CA GLN A 691 -22.64 21.57 -31.11
C GLN A 691 -21.62 20.58 -31.68
N LEU A 692 -20.78 20.02 -30.81
CA LEU A 692 -20.53 18.58 -30.84
C LEU A 692 -21.74 17.93 -30.16
N GLU A 693 -22.33 16.91 -30.79
CA GLU A 693 -23.54 16.23 -30.32
C GLU A 693 -23.47 15.96 -28.81
N ARG A 694 -24.38 16.59 -28.06
CA ARG A 694 -24.45 16.46 -26.60
C ARG A 694 -24.88 15.04 -26.23
N THR A 695 -23.97 14.29 -25.61
CA THR A 695 -24.33 13.26 -24.62
C THR A 695 -24.97 13.93 -23.39
N PRO A 696 -25.87 13.23 -22.68
CA PRO A 696 -26.72 13.84 -21.64
C PRO A 696 -25.91 14.26 -20.40
N GLU A 697 -26.22 15.48 -19.92
CA GLU A 697 -26.10 16.15 -18.61
C GLU A 697 -25.38 15.51 -17.37
N PRO A 698 -24.98 16.33 -16.36
CA PRO A 698 -23.66 16.30 -15.72
C PRO A 698 -23.42 15.27 -14.61
N TYR A 699 -22.13 14.92 -14.45
CA TYR A 699 -21.44 14.50 -13.21
C TYR A 699 -22.22 13.63 -12.20
N ASN A 700 -22.25 12.32 -12.41
CA ASN A 700 -22.57 11.38 -11.35
C ASN A 700 -21.32 11.03 -10.51
N VAL A 701 -21.10 11.73 -9.40
CA VAL A 701 -20.18 11.29 -8.35
C VAL A 701 -20.79 10.08 -7.64
N TYR A 702 -20.36 8.88 -7.99
CA TYR A 702 -20.76 7.65 -7.28
C TYR A 702 -19.92 7.46 -6.01
N LEU A 703 -20.42 7.95 -4.88
CA LEU A 703 -19.94 7.58 -3.54
C LEU A 703 -20.43 6.16 -3.20
N LEU A 704 -19.52 5.27 -2.80
CA LEU A 704 -19.88 3.93 -2.27
C LEU A 704 -20.26 4.07 -0.79
N ASP A 705 -21.53 3.79 -0.47
CA ASP A 705 -22.18 4.08 0.82
C ASP A 705 -21.56 3.40 2.06
N LYS A 706 -21.66 4.08 3.21
CA LYS A 706 -21.24 3.59 4.54
C LYS A 706 -22.27 3.77 5.67
N SER A 707 -23.52 4.17 5.41
CA SER A 707 -24.49 4.45 6.48
C SER A 707 -25.62 3.42 6.57
N ASP A 708 -25.72 2.73 7.70
CA ASP A 708 -26.97 2.42 8.40
C ASP A 708 -26.59 1.84 9.78
N GLU A 709 -26.18 2.70 10.73
CA GLU A 709 -26.18 2.39 12.16
C GLU A 709 -26.91 3.54 12.90
N GLU A 710 -27.88 3.12 13.72
CA GLU A 710 -28.59 3.84 14.80
C GLU A 710 -29.73 4.84 14.43
N GLU A 711 -30.98 4.44 14.72
CA GLU A 711 -31.76 4.97 15.86
C GLU A 711 -33.16 4.29 16.02
N ASP A 712 -33.66 4.31 17.27
CA ASP A 712 -34.69 3.47 17.89
C ASP A 712 -36.18 3.89 17.71
N ILE A 713 -37.02 2.85 17.62
CA ILE A 713 -38.32 2.53 18.30
C ILE A 713 -39.25 3.68 18.78
N VAL A 714 -40.54 3.67 18.35
CA VAL A 714 -41.78 3.48 19.17
C VAL A 714 -43.12 3.85 18.45
N LYS A 715 -44.03 2.83 18.39
CA LYS A 715 -45.52 2.73 18.44
C LYS A 715 -46.49 3.13 17.27
N GLU A 716 -47.16 2.08 16.76
CA GLU A 716 -48.63 1.77 16.61
C GLU A 716 -49.62 2.92 16.24
N GLU A 717 -50.56 2.80 15.29
CA GLU A 717 -51.63 1.77 15.12
C GLU A 717 -52.30 1.82 13.69
N ASP A 718 -52.72 0.64 13.20
CA ASP A 718 -53.75 0.26 12.20
C ASP A 718 -54.20 1.14 11.00
N THR A 719 -54.03 0.64 9.76
CA THR A 719 -55.13 0.10 8.90
C THR A 719 -54.64 -0.37 7.50
N LEU A 720 -55.42 -1.27 6.92
CA LEU A 720 -55.15 -2.27 5.88
C LEU A 720 -55.08 -1.71 4.44
N TYR A 721 -54.31 -2.40 3.57
CA TYR A 721 -54.22 -2.32 2.08
C TYR A 721 -53.39 -1.20 1.42
N HIS A 722 -52.08 -1.42 1.33
CA HIS A 722 -51.26 -1.26 0.11
C HIS A 722 -49.88 -1.88 0.37
N LEU A 723 -49.54 -2.98 -0.32
CA LEU A 723 -48.24 -3.68 -0.22
C LEU A 723 -47.11 -2.81 -0.78
N LYS A 724 -46.57 -1.90 0.03
CA LYS A 724 -45.21 -1.35 -0.11
C LYS A 724 -44.29 -2.21 0.74
N ILE A 725 -43.60 -3.17 0.12
CA ILE A 725 -42.50 -3.89 0.77
C ILE A 725 -41.30 -2.93 0.84
N LYS A 726 -41.22 -2.16 1.92
CA LYS A 726 -39.98 -1.51 2.38
C LYS A 726 -39.30 -2.47 3.37
N LYS A 727 -38.41 -3.32 2.88
CA LYS A 727 -37.32 -3.88 3.69
C LYS A 727 -36.06 -3.92 2.83
N LYS A 728 -35.09 -3.09 3.21
CA LYS A 728 -33.72 -3.10 2.67
C LYS A 728 -33.12 -4.48 2.94
N PHE A 729 -32.72 -5.19 1.89
CA PHE A 729 -31.79 -6.30 2.00
C PHE A 729 -30.45 -5.81 1.44
N ASN A 730 -29.44 -5.65 2.31
CA ASN A 730 -28.06 -5.53 1.89
C ASN A 730 -27.58 -6.92 1.49
N ILE A 731 -27.33 -7.15 0.20
CA ILE A 731 -26.92 -8.46 -0.30
C ILE A 731 -25.49 -8.38 -0.87
N SER A 732 -24.52 -8.62 -0.01
CA SER A 732 -23.19 -9.12 -0.41
C SER A 732 -23.28 -10.63 -0.65
N ARG A 733 -22.57 -11.16 -1.66
CA ARG A 733 -22.43 -12.61 -1.90
C ARG A 733 -21.86 -13.30 -0.64
N GLY A 734 -22.52 -14.33 -0.13
CA GLY A 734 -22.05 -15.08 1.04
C GLY A 734 -23.14 -15.90 1.74
N LEU A 735 -22.74 -16.62 2.80
CA LEU A 735 -23.68 -17.30 3.69
C LEU A 735 -24.60 -16.28 4.36
N ILE A 736 -25.91 -16.50 4.24
CA ILE A 736 -26.94 -15.74 4.95
C ILE A 736 -27.68 -16.66 5.92
N GLU A 737 -28.10 -16.15 7.08
CA GLU A 737 -28.90 -16.92 8.03
C GLU A 737 -30.35 -16.94 7.55
N SER A 738 -30.93 -18.12 7.37
CA SER A 738 -32.34 -18.22 6.96
C SER A 738 -33.26 -17.78 8.11
N PRO A 739 -34.48 -17.30 7.82
CA PRO A 739 -35.46 -16.93 8.86
C PRO A 739 -35.82 -18.07 9.82
N SER A 740 -35.53 -19.32 9.44
CA SER A 740 -35.73 -20.53 10.26
C SER A 740 -34.53 -20.93 11.13
N GLY A 741 -33.42 -20.19 11.09
CA GLY A 741 -32.22 -20.43 11.91
C GLY A 741 -31.00 -21.10 11.22
N PRO A 742 -31.11 -21.98 10.19
CA PRO A 742 -29.91 -22.50 9.53
C PRO A 742 -29.33 -21.50 8.51
N TRP A 743 -28.01 -21.48 8.39
CA TRP A 743 -27.29 -20.69 7.38
C TRP A 743 -27.38 -21.34 5.99
N ILE A 744 -27.70 -20.55 4.98
CA ILE A 744 -27.88 -20.96 3.59
C ILE A 744 -27.06 -20.06 2.65
N PHE A 745 -26.59 -20.61 1.53
CA PHE A 745 -25.87 -19.83 0.54
C PHE A 745 -26.85 -19.13 -0.40
N TYR A 746 -26.73 -17.81 -0.54
CA TYR A 746 -27.60 -17.00 -1.38
C TYR A 746 -26.89 -16.63 -2.68
N ASP A 747 -27.48 -17.03 -3.81
CA ASP A 747 -27.05 -16.61 -5.13
C ASP A 747 -27.82 -15.34 -5.55
N PRO A 748 -27.18 -14.16 -5.53
CA PRO A 748 -27.84 -12.92 -5.91
C PRO A 748 -28.08 -12.79 -7.42
N VAL A 749 -27.57 -13.71 -8.24
CA VAL A 749 -27.82 -13.72 -9.69
C VAL A 749 -29.20 -14.30 -9.99
N ASN A 750 -29.61 -15.35 -9.28
CA ASN A 750 -30.85 -16.07 -9.54
C ASN A 750 -31.94 -15.87 -8.47
N PHE A 751 -31.66 -15.08 -7.42
CA PHE A 751 -32.57 -14.84 -6.29
C PHE A 751 -33.09 -16.14 -5.65
N LYS A 752 -32.22 -17.16 -5.53
CA LYS A 752 -32.55 -18.46 -4.95
C LYS A 752 -31.59 -18.85 -3.85
N ASN A 753 -32.15 -19.48 -2.82
CA ASN A 753 -31.41 -20.15 -1.76
C ASN A 753 -30.86 -21.46 -2.32
N THR A 754 -29.54 -21.58 -2.48
CA THR A 754 -28.92 -22.81 -2.99
C THR A 754 -28.39 -23.63 -1.82
N SER A 755 -29.05 -24.74 -1.50
CA SER A 755 -28.63 -25.68 -0.46
C SER A 755 -27.70 -26.80 -0.98
N GLN A 756 -27.13 -26.65 -2.18
CA GLN A 756 -26.11 -27.57 -2.69
C GLN A 756 -24.96 -26.78 -3.32
N LEU A 757 -23.75 -27.00 -2.81
CA LEU A 757 -22.49 -26.56 -3.39
C LEU A 757 -22.41 -27.02 -4.85
N GLY A 758 -22.44 -26.05 -5.78
CA GLY A 758 -22.35 -26.24 -7.22
C GLY A 758 -21.50 -25.14 -7.87
N SER A 759 -20.78 -25.52 -8.92
CA SER A 759 -19.54 -24.90 -9.41
C SER A 759 -19.64 -23.56 -10.17
N GLY A 760 -18.71 -22.65 -9.83
CA GLY A 760 -18.08 -21.68 -10.77
C GLY A 760 -18.64 -20.26 -10.76
N PRO A 761 -17.81 -19.20 -10.63
CA PRO A 761 -18.26 -17.82 -10.82
C PRO A 761 -18.13 -17.39 -12.29
N VAL A 762 -19.28 -17.10 -12.91
CA VAL A 762 -19.39 -16.16 -14.04
C VAL A 762 -19.78 -14.78 -13.46
N PRO A 763 -19.17 -13.68 -13.90
CA PRO A 763 -19.56 -12.34 -13.45
C PRO A 763 -20.78 -11.85 -14.25
N SER A 764 -21.83 -11.42 -13.56
CA SER A 764 -22.85 -10.54 -14.13
C SER A 764 -23.09 -9.39 -13.14
N HIS A 765 -22.63 -8.20 -13.52
CA HIS A 765 -23.14 -6.94 -12.99
C HIS A 765 -24.32 -6.53 -13.87
N PRO A 766 -25.56 -6.40 -13.36
CA PRO A 766 -26.57 -5.63 -14.05
C PRO A 766 -26.31 -4.15 -13.72
N LEU A 767 -25.64 -3.43 -14.62
CA LEU A 767 -25.84 -1.99 -14.73
C LEU A 767 -27.11 -1.83 -15.56
N ILE A 768 -28.20 -1.37 -14.94
CA ILE A 768 -29.41 -0.99 -15.67
C ILE A 768 -29.16 0.41 -16.23
N PRO A 769 -29.10 0.61 -17.55
CA PRO A 769 -29.23 1.94 -18.12
C PRO A 769 -30.71 2.29 -18.15
N GLU A 770 -31.11 3.36 -17.47
CA GLU A 770 -32.34 4.07 -17.84
C GLU A 770 -31.93 5.30 -18.63
N TYR A 771 -32.50 5.41 -19.84
CA TYR A 771 -32.27 6.46 -20.83
C TYR A 771 -32.72 7.83 -20.35
#